data_AF-A0A7C2QTB8-F1
#
_entry.id   AF-A0A7C2QTB8-F1
#
_cell.length_a   1.000
_cell.length_b   1.000
_cell.length_c   1.000
_cell.angle_alpha   90.00
_cell.angle_beta   90.00
_cell.angle_gamma   90.00
#
_symmetry.space_group_name_H-M   'P 1'
#
loop_
_entity.id
_entity.type
_entity.pdbx_description
1 polymer ?
#
loop_
_entity_poly.entity_id
_entity_poly.type
_entity_poly.pdbx_seq_one_letter_code
_entity_poly.pdbx_strand_id
1 'polypeptide(L)'
;MSGVKRTALWMLLLYCAAIASAQPLRQPHSIAVASDGKLFVATIDDTTLKILSPSGQILAQAAPRGTGEQEVQFPQRVLLAGDEVWILDASARRVQVYGARPPYRYLRTLSLPVEETQETVDLARDATGRLFLLTRPDNLVRVLTPEARQVTAFAGAGEAPHQLVNPTSITVDRRGRILITDTDRRINRHRVKIFRYSALRGTAELLKDVPAWLDPMQVCVNSRGHLVTLGALGYYEDGGAIRIITERGDRVAHTGLFSLGGMSRAGAIALLPDDRVVLADEANDRVVILPPDLSEPDPVVTLRQGEATIRWRSPAPGTEAVVWYGTDESKPESWRRQVVRWQGARREMLVRLRGLPVSTRIFYRFSPALPAIGKGEGNVSKVYSFLSAPPAGKMHVLTLHLLTVVYLKADVDGTVHTLTREQVGDKLPAEFAKCREWYFRNTYFRLNLNLQDYLYLEEPTARVRRGWIAPETVREHVRPILEAQGKRLEDYDSIIAVWPSPGYDSSKPDQLGEVGGGGFTTFGYSTFAISGKLAWLLCHEYSHQLDFFFDRSGVQKFWLNHPDPTIHPGRYGQHWDVNAFICRRWNPEDWFQMRFGKVWQVDDVNGNGIPDDDPRLPLDERRLGRTARRGNARPDDLRKAMAGIFFGYRLDNGLPDGVGYREEGATWRLPREAVLLIPYGSLQATPDRWFRYARAQNRFLSADIFAAWNERELQFGIACREACDVEIDIDADNNGWFTGNDNLNVRLRARGMDEPQVTARVWDGAVCGWVETPAPSLEVRQLPDGRTLYRVGIPRTTGRWQANALVGVRIALTGDRGWVSAFEPWVLMQTRLVRGTR
;
A
#
# COMPACT_ATOMS: atom_id res chain seq x y z
N MET A 1 -1.93 -26.82 -61.69
CA MET A 1 -0.82 -26.53 -60.74
C MET A 1 -0.77 -25.07 -60.22
N SER A 2 -1.89 -24.31 -60.20
CA SER A 2 -1.87 -22.86 -59.86
C SER A 2 -2.81 -22.40 -58.73
N GLY A 3 -3.63 -23.29 -58.14
CA GLY A 3 -4.57 -22.92 -57.07
C GLY A 3 -4.00 -23.02 -55.65
N VAL A 4 -3.25 -24.09 -55.35
CA VAL A 4 -2.82 -24.43 -53.97
C VAL A 4 -1.68 -23.53 -53.46
N LYS A 5 -0.85 -22.97 -54.35
CA LYS A 5 0.24 -22.07 -53.96
C LYS A 5 -0.23 -20.66 -53.58
N ARG A 6 -1.38 -20.19 -54.09
CA ARG A 6 -1.93 -18.86 -53.72
C ARG A 6 -2.62 -18.89 -52.35
N THR A 7 -3.35 -19.95 -52.01
CA THR A 7 -3.95 -20.11 -50.67
C THR A 7 -2.90 -20.36 -49.58
N ALA A 8 -1.84 -21.11 -49.87
CA ALA A 8 -0.73 -21.28 -48.95
C ALA A 8 0.06 -19.97 -48.74
N LEU A 9 0.25 -19.14 -49.78
CA LEU A 9 0.93 -17.85 -49.65
C LEU A 9 0.07 -16.81 -48.91
N TRP A 10 -1.26 -16.83 -49.09
CA TRP A 10 -2.19 -15.99 -48.32
C TRP A 10 -2.32 -16.47 -46.87
N MET A 11 -2.33 -17.78 -46.60
CA MET A 11 -2.27 -18.30 -45.23
C MET A 11 -0.91 -18.03 -44.59
N LEU A 12 0.21 -18.08 -45.33
CA LEU A 12 1.54 -17.72 -44.80
C LEU A 12 1.67 -16.21 -44.58
N LEU A 13 1.05 -15.36 -45.41
CA LEU A 13 0.97 -13.90 -45.18
C LEU A 13 0.03 -13.55 -44.03
N LEU A 14 -1.06 -14.29 -43.81
CA LEU A 14 -1.92 -14.18 -42.62
C LEU A 14 -1.25 -14.77 -41.36
N TYR A 15 -0.41 -15.78 -41.50
CA TYR A 15 0.38 -16.37 -40.41
C TYR A 15 1.60 -15.52 -40.07
N CYS A 16 2.22 -14.86 -41.06
CA CYS A 16 3.24 -13.82 -40.86
C CYS A 16 2.63 -12.48 -40.42
N ALA A 17 1.36 -12.19 -40.69
CA ALA A 17 0.63 -11.08 -40.08
C ALA A 17 0.16 -11.40 -38.64
N ALA A 18 0.04 -12.69 -38.30
CA ALA A 18 -0.22 -13.17 -36.94
C ALA A 18 1.06 -13.31 -36.09
N ILE A 19 2.24 -13.31 -36.73
CA ILE A 19 3.51 -12.96 -36.10
C ILE A 19 3.78 -11.50 -36.47
N ALA A 20 2.94 -10.59 -35.97
CA ALA A 20 3.31 -9.19 -35.97
C ALA A 20 4.60 -9.08 -35.14
N SER A 21 5.76 -9.03 -35.81
CA SER A 21 6.95 -8.54 -35.16
C SER A 21 6.59 -7.12 -34.73
N ALA A 22 6.29 -6.94 -33.45
CA ALA A 22 6.00 -5.63 -32.90
C ALA A 22 7.19 -4.76 -33.26
N GLN A 23 7.00 -3.76 -34.12
CA GLN A 23 8.04 -2.77 -34.29
C GLN A 23 8.26 -2.13 -32.92
N PRO A 24 9.51 -2.05 -32.44
CA PRO A 24 9.80 -1.52 -31.12
C PRO A 24 9.36 -0.06 -31.07
N LEU A 25 8.55 0.28 -30.07
CA LEU A 25 8.36 1.67 -29.66
C LEU A 25 9.59 2.05 -28.82
N ARG A 26 10.21 3.19 -29.10
CA ARG A 26 11.33 3.70 -28.29
C ARG A 26 10.88 4.93 -27.52
N GLN A 27 10.91 4.82 -26.20
CA GLN A 27 10.52 5.85 -25.23
C GLN A 27 9.25 6.60 -25.67
N PRO A 28 8.08 5.91 -25.67
CA PRO A 28 6.82 6.56 -25.97
C PRO A 28 6.54 7.61 -24.88
N HIS A 29 6.72 8.90 -25.22
CA HIS A 29 6.75 10.01 -24.25
C HIS A 29 5.37 10.67 -24.10
N SER A 30 4.56 10.69 -25.16
CA SER A 30 3.21 11.24 -25.11
C SER A 30 2.22 10.42 -25.92
N ILE A 31 0.94 10.47 -25.56
CA ILE A 31 -0.11 9.74 -26.25
C ILE A 31 -1.42 10.53 -26.31
N ALA A 32 -2.07 10.51 -27.46
CA ALA A 32 -3.43 11.00 -27.67
C ALA A 32 -4.31 9.91 -28.28
N VAL A 33 -5.61 10.00 -28.02
CA VAL A 33 -6.60 9.00 -28.45
C VAL A 33 -7.68 9.68 -29.29
N ALA A 34 -7.90 9.15 -30.49
CA ALA A 34 -8.97 9.59 -31.37
C ALA A 34 -10.33 8.98 -30.98
N SER A 35 -11.42 9.57 -31.46
CA SER A 35 -12.79 9.10 -31.19
C SER A 35 -13.07 7.69 -31.74
N ASP A 36 -12.33 7.25 -32.76
CA ASP A 36 -12.37 5.89 -33.30
C ASP A 36 -11.45 4.90 -32.56
N GLY A 37 -10.79 5.37 -31.49
CA GLY A 37 -9.88 4.58 -30.65
C GLY A 37 -8.46 4.44 -31.19
N LYS A 38 -8.11 5.07 -32.32
CA LYS A 38 -6.71 5.10 -32.78
C LYS A 38 -5.83 5.84 -31.78
N LEU A 39 -4.61 5.33 -31.62
CA LEU A 39 -3.62 5.89 -30.71
C LEU A 39 -2.60 6.69 -31.51
N PHE A 40 -2.32 7.92 -31.10
CA PHE A 40 -1.29 8.79 -31.65
C PHE A 40 -0.20 8.93 -30.61
N VAL A 41 0.91 8.21 -30.82
CA VAL A 41 2.00 8.08 -29.85
C VAL A 41 3.19 8.90 -30.32
N ALA A 42 3.66 9.82 -29.49
CA ALA A 42 4.95 10.44 -29.69
C ALA A 42 6.05 9.53 -29.17
N THR A 43 6.95 9.11 -30.06
CA THR A 43 8.17 8.39 -29.73
C THR A 43 9.38 9.28 -30.06
N ILE A 44 10.56 8.87 -29.63
CA ILE A 44 11.80 9.59 -29.95
C ILE A 44 12.68 8.82 -30.95
N ASP A 45 12.08 7.91 -31.73
CA ASP A 45 12.79 7.27 -32.84
C ASP A 45 12.95 8.22 -34.04
N ASP A 46 13.36 7.71 -35.20
CA ASP A 46 13.59 8.50 -36.42
C ASP A 46 12.34 9.28 -36.87
N THR A 47 11.15 8.79 -36.52
CA THR A 47 9.86 9.48 -36.74
C THR A 47 9.13 9.66 -35.41
N THR A 48 8.85 10.91 -35.09
CA THR A 48 8.29 11.29 -33.80
C THR A 48 6.86 10.80 -33.59
N LEU A 49 6.04 10.65 -34.64
CA LEU A 49 4.63 10.27 -34.50
C LEU A 49 4.35 8.86 -35.05
N LYS A 50 3.85 7.97 -34.18
CA LYS A 50 3.33 6.65 -34.54
C LYS A 50 1.81 6.62 -34.39
N ILE A 51 1.11 6.16 -35.41
CA ILE A 51 -0.35 5.98 -35.38
C ILE A 51 -0.64 4.49 -35.25
N LEU A 52 -1.32 4.09 -34.18
CA LEU A 52 -1.65 2.70 -33.88
C LEU A 52 -3.16 2.46 -33.96
N SER A 53 -3.55 1.25 -34.34
CA SER A 53 -4.91 0.77 -34.15
C SER A 53 -5.23 0.59 -32.66
N PRO A 54 -6.51 0.49 -32.27
CA PRO A 54 -6.89 0.15 -30.89
C PRO A 54 -6.34 -1.21 -30.41
N SER A 55 -5.97 -2.09 -31.34
CA SER A 55 -5.33 -3.39 -31.06
C SER A 55 -3.80 -3.34 -31.09
N GLY A 56 -3.21 -2.16 -31.33
CA GLY A 56 -1.78 -1.92 -31.28
C GLY A 56 -0.99 -2.15 -32.56
N GLN A 57 -1.66 -2.31 -33.70
CA GLN A 57 -0.99 -2.42 -35.00
C GLN A 57 -0.54 -1.02 -35.45
N ILE A 58 0.70 -0.88 -35.91
CA ILE A 58 1.16 0.38 -36.52
C ILE A 58 0.44 0.57 -37.86
N LEU A 59 -0.32 1.65 -37.97
CA LEU A 59 -1.06 2.05 -39.17
C LEU A 59 -0.26 3.04 -40.04
N ALA A 60 0.49 3.95 -39.41
CA ALA A 60 1.30 4.95 -40.10
C ALA A 60 2.38 5.54 -39.17
N GLN A 61 3.36 6.22 -39.78
CA GLN A 61 4.42 6.97 -39.11
C GLN A 61 4.56 8.34 -39.80
N ALA A 62 4.79 9.39 -39.02
CA ALA A 62 4.89 10.77 -39.52
C ALA A 62 5.77 11.62 -38.58
N ALA A 63 5.91 12.91 -38.90
CA ALA A 63 6.68 13.89 -38.13
C ALA A 63 8.16 13.49 -37.93
N PRO A 64 9.03 13.65 -38.96
CA PRO A 64 10.44 13.28 -38.84
C PRO A 64 11.11 13.98 -37.65
N ARG A 65 12.11 13.32 -37.05
CA ARG A 65 12.85 13.90 -35.93
C ARG A 65 13.96 14.85 -36.42
N GLY A 66 14.13 15.99 -35.75
CA GLY A 66 15.18 16.98 -36.07
C GLY A 66 14.79 18.42 -35.77
N THR A 67 15.50 19.38 -36.36
CA THR A 67 15.35 20.83 -36.09
C THR A 67 14.76 21.61 -37.28
N GLY A 68 14.55 20.95 -38.41
CA GLY A 68 13.92 21.53 -39.59
C GLY A 68 12.47 21.99 -39.38
N GLU A 69 11.93 22.63 -40.41
CA GLU A 69 10.57 23.20 -40.38
C GLU A 69 9.49 22.14 -40.16
N GLN A 70 9.66 20.96 -40.78
CA GLN A 70 8.73 19.84 -40.69
C GLN A 70 9.20 18.77 -39.70
N GLU A 71 10.22 19.07 -38.90
CA GLU A 71 10.82 18.13 -37.97
C GLU A 71 10.44 18.46 -36.52
N VAL A 72 10.45 17.47 -35.64
CA VAL A 72 10.21 17.63 -34.20
C VAL A 72 11.49 17.32 -33.44
N GLN A 73 11.92 18.22 -32.55
CA GLN A 73 13.15 18.03 -31.79
C GLN A 73 12.91 17.19 -30.53
N PHE A 74 11.95 17.60 -29.70
CA PHE A 74 11.60 16.92 -28.46
C PHE A 74 10.07 16.97 -28.19
N PRO A 75 9.33 15.88 -28.45
CA PRO A 75 7.88 15.86 -28.32
C PRO A 75 7.40 15.76 -26.86
N GLN A 76 6.96 16.87 -26.30
CA GLN A 76 6.45 16.91 -24.93
C GLN A 76 4.99 16.43 -24.82
N ARG A 77 4.13 16.84 -25.77
CA ARG A 77 2.69 16.57 -25.73
C ARG A 77 2.12 16.34 -27.13
N VAL A 78 1.30 15.31 -27.31
CA VAL A 78 0.46 15.13 -28.49
C VAL A 78 -0.99 15.49 -28.14
N LEU A 79 -1.63 16.30 -28.98
CA LEU A 79 -3.04 16.67 -28.87
C LEU A 79 -3.75 16.42 -30.20
N LEU A 80 -5.03 16.03 -30.14
CA LEU A 80 -5.89 15.97 -31.32
C LEU A 80 -6.82 17.19 -31.35
N ALA A 81 -6.89 17.84 -32.49
CA ALA A 81 -7.66 19.06 -32.72
C ALA A 81 -8.51 18.91 -34.00
N GLY A 82 -9.61 18.17 -33.90
CA GLY A 82 -10.46 17.86 -35.06
C GLY A 82 -9.69 17.00 -36.06
N ASP A 83 -9.44 17.54 -37.26
CA ASP A 83 -8.69 16.87 -38.33
C ASP A 83 -7.18 17.13 -38.27
N GLU A 84 -6.68 17.67 -37.16
CA GLU A 84 -5.27 17.98 -36.94
C GLU A 84 -4.70 17.23 -35.73
N VAL A 85 -3.41 16.89 -35.81
CA VAL A 85 -2.60 16.41 -34.68
C VAL A 85 -1.50 17.43 -34.40
N TRP A 86 -1.41 17.83 -33.15
CA TRP A 86 -0.55 18.89 -32.67
C TRP A 86 0.52 18.28 -31.76
N ILE A 87 1.79 18.56 -32.04
CA ILE A 87 2.92 18.05 -31.29
C ILE A 87 3.62 19.25 -30.66
N LEU A 88 3.58 19.34 -29.33
CA LEU A 88 4.32 20.33 -28.56
C LEU A 88 5.81 19.99 -28.59
N ASP A 89 6.59 20.81 -29.29
CA ASP A 89 8.04 20.72 -29.36
C ASP A 89 8.63 21.72 -28.37
N ALA A 90 8.60 21.33 -27.08
CA ALA A 90 8.77 22.26 -25.95
C ALA A 90 10.15 22.95 -25.96
N SER A 91 11.22 22.23 -26.28
CA SER A 91 12.58 22.80 -26.39
C SER A 91 12.69 23.85 -27.50
N ALA A 92 11.91 23.69 -28.56
CA ALA A 92 11.85 24.62 -29.68
C ALA A 92 10.76 25.69 -29.51
N ARG A 93 10.06 25.74 -28.36
CA ARG A 93 9.03 26.74 -28.02
C ARG A 93 7.96 26.87 -29.12
N ARG A 94 7.58 25.75 -29.72
CA ARG A 94 6.64 25.70 -30.86
C ARG A 94 5.69 24.51 -30.77
N VAL A 95 4.62 24.57 -31.54
CA VAL A 95 3.72 23.44 -31.80
C VAL A 95 3.78 23.11 -33.29
N GLN A 96 4.10 21.86 -33.59
CA GLN A 96 4.09 21.33 -34.95
C GLN A 96 2.72 20.72 -35.26
N VAL A 97 2.09 21.17 -36.34
CA VAL A 97 0.73 20.76 -36.72
C VAL A 97 0.77 19.90 -37.98
N TYR A 98 0.16 18.71 -37.89
CA TYR A 98 -0.01 17.77 -39.00
C TYR A 98 -1.49 17.44 -39.20
N GLY A 99 -1.85 16.91 -40.37
CA GLY A 99 -3.17 16.30 -40.58
C GLY A 99 -3.34 15.03 -39.74
N ALA A 100 -4.53 14.82 -39.18
CA ALA A 100 -4.88 13.62 -38.39
C ALA A 100 -5.40 12.45 -39.26
N ARG A 101 -5.37 12.60 -40.58
CA ARG A 101 -5.79 11.57 -41.55
C ARG A 101 -4.65 11.27 -42.52
N PRO A 102 -4.57 10.05 -43.09
CA PRO A 102 -3.57 9.72 -44.10
C PRO A 102 -3.59 10.73 -45.25
N PRO A 103 -2.43 11.22 -45.73
CA PRO A 103 -1.09 10.75 -45.40
C PRO A 103 -0.38 11.49 -44.25
N TYR A 104 -1.12 12.11 -43.32
CA TYR A 104 -0.59 12.76 -42.10
C TYR A 104 0.45 13.86 -42.38
N ARG A 105 0.17 14.72 -43.38
CA ARG A 105 1.10 15.75 -43.84
C ARG A 105 1.30 16.85 -42.81
N TYR A 106 2.50 17.41 -42.76
CA TYR A 106 2.76 18.69 -42.10
C TYR A 106 1.85 19.78 -42.68
N LEU A 107 1.31 20.63 -41.81
CA LEU A 107 0.43 21.73 -42.17
C LEU A 107 1.05 23.09 -41.87
N ARG A 108 1.54 23.28 -40.62
CA ARG A 108 2.11 24.54 -40.15
C ARG A 108 2.83 24.40 -38.80
N THR A 109 3.62 25.43 -38.46
CA THR A 109 4.20 25.64 -37.13
C THR A 109 3.47 26.78 -36.41
N LEU A 110 3.20 26.62 -35.11
CA LEU A 110 2.74 27.71 -34.24
C LEU A 110 3.84 28.06 -33.24
N SER A 111 4.33 29.31 -33.25
CA SER A 111 5.29 29.79 -32.25
C SER A 111 4.58 30.07 -30.93
N LEU A 112 5.14 29.64 -29.81
CA LEU A 112 4.58 29.90 -28.48
C LEU A 112 5.14 31.20 -27.91
N PRO A 113 4.33 32.00 -27.18
CA PRO A 113 4.77 33.26 -26.58
C PRO A 113 5.53 33.00 -25.27
N VAL A 114 6.71 32.38 -25.38
CA VAL A 114 7.55 31.96 -24.26
C VAL A 114 8.96 32.53 -24.43
N GLU A 115 9.49 33.13 -23.37
CA GLU A 115 10.84 33.67 -23.35
C GLU A 115 11.90 32.56 -23.25
N GLU A 116 13.15 32.87 -23.58
CA GLU A 116 14.25 31.89 -23.50
C GLU A 116 14.56 31.42 -22.08
N THR A 117 14.26 32.25 -21.09
CA THR A 117 14.42 31.98 -19.65
C THR A 117 13.33 31.07 -19.10
N GLN A 118 12.32 30.73 -19.91
CA GLN A 118 11.13 29.99 -19.50
C GLN A 118 11.10 28.61 -20.14
N GLU A 119 10.64 27.63 -19.36
CA GLU A 119 10.36 26.29 -19.82
C GLU A 119 8.86 26.14 -20.11
N THR A 120 8.54 25.52 -21.26
CA THR A 120 7.17 25.06 -21.53
C THR A 120 6.97 23.68 -20.92
N VAL A 121 6.06 23.57 -19.95
CA VAL A 121 5.79 22.31 -19.24
C VAL A 121 4.82 21.42 -20.01
N ASP A 122 3.63 21.95 -20.33
CA ASP A 122 2.55 21.21 -20.97
C ASP A 122 1.55 22.18 -21.64
N LEU A 123 0.72 21.65 -22.54
CA LEU A 123 -0.26 22.39 -23.31
C LEU A 123 -1.60 21.66 -23.31
N ALA A 124 -2.68 22.40 -23.04
CA ALA A 124 -4.04 21.89 -23.15
C ALA A 124 -4.89 22.76 -24.09
N ARG A 125 -5.93 22.17 -24.66
CA ARG A 125 -6.87 22.83 -25.57
C ARG A 125 -8.29 22.55 -25.12
N ASP A 126 -9.13 23.57 -25.09
CA ASP A 126 -10.57 23.39 -24.81
C ASP A 126 -11.40 23.16 -26.09
N ALA A 127 -12.69 22.89 -25.91
CA ALA A 127 -13.62 22.64 -27.01
C ALA A 127 -13.82 23.85 -27.95
N THR A 128 -13.51 25.07 -27.49
CA THR A 128 -13.59 26.29 -28.31
C THR A 128 -12.31 26.53 -29.12
N GLY A 129 -11.27 25.74 -28.89
CA GLY A 129 -9.97 25.87 -29.52
C GLY A 129 -8.98 26.78 -28.77
N ARG A 130 -9.37 27.35 -27.61
CA ARG A 130 -8.45 28.12 -26.77
C ARG A 130 -7.39 27.20 -26.19
N LEU A 131 -6.18 27.73 -26.04
CA LEU A 131 -5.04 27.01 -25.53
C LEU A 131 -4.70 27.48 -24.11
N PHE A 132 -4.24 26.55 -23.30
CA PHE A 132 -3.74 26.80 -21.95
C PHE A 132 -2.33 26.25 -21.88
N LEU A 133 -1.37 27.16 -21.88
CA LEU A 133 0.06 26.86 -21.87
C LEU A 133 0.58 27.03 -20.44
N LEU A 134 1.19 25.99 -19.90
CA LEU A 134 1.78 26.00 -18.56
C LEU A 134 3.29 26.24 -18.67
N THR A 135 3.81 27.25 -17.96
CA THR A 135 5.23 27.62 -17.99
C THR A 135 5.90 27.56 -16.62
N ARG A 136 7.23 27.42 -16.61
CA ARG A 136 8.12 27.55 -15.45
C ARG A 136 9.27 28.52 -15.75
N PRO A 137 9.90 29.16 -14.75
CA PRO A 137 9.65 29.05 -13.30
C PRO A 137 8.56 29.99 -12.77
N ASP A 138 7.90 30.77 -13.64
CA ASP A 138 6.84 31.70 -13.27
C ASP A 138 5.53 31.01 -12.82
N ASN A 139 5.39 29.70 -13.10
CA ASN A 139 4.25 28.85 -12.82
C ASN A 139 2.92 29.47 -13.31
N LEU A 140 2.96 30.15 -14.45
CA LEU A 140 1.78 30.78 -15.05
C LEU A 140 1.05 29.82 -15.99
N VAL A 141 -0.28 29.93 -15.98
CA VAL A 141 -1.13 29.38 -17.05
C VAL A 141 -1.47 30.50 -18.01
N ARG A 142 -0.86 30.48 -19.19
CA ARG A 142 -1.09 31.44 -20.27
C ARG A 142 -2.27 30.98 -21.11
N VAL A 143 -3.31 31.80 -21.19
CA VAL A 143 -4.48 31.56 -22.03
C VAL A 143 -4.21 32.16 -23.41
N LEU A 144 -4.25 31.33 -24.45
CA LEU A 144 -3.96 31.73 -25.83
C LEU A 144 -5.17 31.51 -26.76
N THR A 145 -5.19 32.26 -27.86
CA THR A 145 -6.08 31.98 -29.00
C THR A 145 -5.66 30.68 -29.70
N PRO A 146 -6.50 30.11 -30.59
CA PRO A 146 -6.11 28.93 -31.39
C PRO A 146 -4.84 29.15 -32.24
N GLU A 147 -4.50 30.40 -32.56
CA GLU A 147 -3.29 30.80 -33.29
C GLU A 147 -2.09 31.07 -32.36
N ALA A 148 -2.14 30.59 -31.11
CA ALA A 148 -1.11 30.74 -30.09
C ALA A 148 -0.78 32.19 -29.66
N ARG A 149 -1.72 33.13 -29.83
CA ARG A 149 -1.56 34.51 -29.33
C ARG A 149 -2.03 34.62 -27.89
N GLN A 150 -1.21 35.19 -27.01
CA GLN A 150 -1.56 35.33 -25.60
C GLN A 150 -2.69 36.34 -25.38
N VAL A 151 -3.67 35.94 -24.57
CA VAL A 151 -4.83 36.75 -24.16
C VAL A 151 -4.67 37.23 -22.72
N THR A 152 -4.37 36.31 -21.80
CA THR A 152 -4.21 36.59 -20.37
C THR A 152 -3.39 35.47 -19.70
N ALA A 153 -3.09 35.61 -18.41
CA ALA A 153 -2.48 34.55 -17.61
C ALA A 153 -3.04 34.53 -16.17
N PHE A 154 -2.95 33.39 -15.49
CA PHE A 154 -3.38 33.23 -14.10
C PHE A 154 -2.52 32.21 -13.33
N ALA A 155 -2.85 32.01 -12.05
CA ALA A 155 -2.18 31.19 -11.05
C ALA A 155 -0.87 31.81 -10.52
N GLY A 156 0.25 31.62 -11.22
CA GLY A 156 1.54 32.19 -10.85
C GLY A 156 2.22 31.44 -9.69
N ALA A 157 3.52 31.67 -9.53
CA ALA A 157 4.32 31.02 -8.50
C ALA A 157 3.96 31.46 -7.08
N GLY A 158 3.79 30.48 -6.17
CA GLY A 158 3.59 30.72 -4.74
C GLY A 158 2.74 29.65 -4.05
N GLU A 159 2.48 29.85 -2.76
CA GLU A 159 1.80 28.87 -1.89
C GLU A 159 0.33 29.22 -1.60
N ALA A 160 -0.17 30.38 -2.06
CA ALA A 160 -1.57 30.75 -1.89
C ALA A 160 -2.49 29.74 -2.61
N PRO A 161 -3.76 29.58 -2.20
CA PRO A 161 -4.64 28.57 -2.79
C PRO A 161 -4.70 28.57 -4.32
N HIS A 162 -4.74 29.75 -4.93
CA HIS A 162 -4.81 29.94 -6.38
C HIS A 162 -3.46 29.91 -7.11
N GLN A 163 -2.34 29.90 -6.38
CA GLN A 163 -0.98 29.84 -6.92
C GLN A 163 -0.50 28.39 -7.08
N LEU A 164 0.64 28.22 -7.74
CA LEU A 164 1.28 26.95 -8.07
C LEU A 164 2.72 26.90 -7.56
N VAL A 165 3.17 25.75 -7.06
CA VAL A 165 4.52 25.55 -6.49
C VAL A 165 5.47 24.88 -7.48
N ASN A 166 5.11 23.70 -8.00
CA ASN A 166 5.87 22.99 -9.03
C ASN A 166 4.88 22.23 -9.91
N PRO A 167 4.25 22.91 -10.88
CA PRO A 167 3.25 22.30 -11.72
C PRO A 167 3.88 21.41 -12.80
N THR A 168 3.25 20.28 -13.11
CA THR A 168 3.83 19.23 -13.98
C THR A 168 2.99 18.92 -15.23
N SER A 169 1.69 19.16 -15.21
CA SER A 169 0.79 18.93 -16.34
C SER A 169 -0.45 19.78 -16.27
N ILE A 170 -1.02 20.06 -17.44
CA ILE A 170 -2.30 20.75 -17.61
C ILE A 170 -3.22 19.97 -18.56
N THR A 171 -4.51 19.93 -18.23
CA THR A 171 -5.54 19.37 -19.11
C THR A 171 -6.85 20.15 -18.98
N VAL A 172 -7.73 20.02 -19.97
CA VAL A 172 -9.08 20.58 -19.94
C VAL A 172 -10.09 19.45 -20.04
N ASP A 173 -11.02 19.37 -19.08
CA ASP A 173 -12.05 18.34 -19.09
C ASP A 173 -13.23 18.70 -20.01
N ARG A 174 -14.16 17.75 -20.18
CA ARG A 174 -15.37 17.94 -21.01
C ARG A 174 -16.31 19.06 -20.51
N ARG A 175 -16.14 19.53 -19.27
CA ARG A 175 -16.90 20.64 -18.68
C ARG A 175 -16.18 21.99 -18.86
N GLY A 176 -15.04 22.00 -19.56
CA GLY A 176 -14.22 23.20 -19.76
C GLY A 176 -13.46 23.63 -18.51
N ARG A 177 -13.30 22.74 -17.52
CA ARG A 177 -12.49 23.01 -16.32
C ARG A 177 -11.04 22.68 -16.62
N ILE A 178 -10.14 23.47 -16.06
CA ILE A 178 -8.70 23.34 -16.24
C ILE A 178 -8.15 22.61 -15.01
N LEU A 179 -7.45 21.50 -15.23
CA LEU A 179 -6.86 20.72 -14.15
C LEU A 179 -5.34 20.78 -14.26
N ILE A 180 -4.68 21.07 -13.15
CA ILE A 180 -3.24 21.26 -13.06
C ILE A 180 -2.71 20.38 -11.94
N THR A 181 -1.74 19.54 -12.25
CA THR A 181 -0.99 18.79 -11.23
C THR A 181 0.10 19.69 -10.66
N ASP A 182 0.18 19.79 -9.34
CA ASP A 182 1.05 20.70 -8.62
C ASP A 182 1.64 20.03 -7.38
N THR A 183 2.97 20.04 -7.27
CA THR A 183 3.71 19.32 -6.23
C THR A 183 4.53 20.26 -5.35
N ASP A 184 4.55 20.01 -4.04
CA ASP A 184 5.55 20.53 -3.13
C ASP A 184 6.28 19.38 -2.42
N ARG A 185 7.43 18.98 -2.97
CA ARG A 185 8.25 17.90 -2.42
C ARG A 185 8.85 18.24 -1.05
N ARG A 186 9.00 19.52 -0.70
CA ARG A 186 9.62 19.94 0.57
C ARG A 186 8.77 19.54 1.78
N ILE A 187 7.45 19.55 1.60
CA ILE A 187 6.45 19.20 2.63
C ILE A 187 5.56 18.02 2.21
N ASN A 188 5.98 17.27 1.18
CA ASN A 188 5.27 16.11 0.63
C ASN A 188 3.79 16.37 0.29
N ARG A 189 3.49 17.55 -0.28
CA ARG A 189 2.11 17.96 -0.62
C ARG A 189 1.90 17.89 -2.14
N HIS A 190 1.12 16.91 -2.59
CA HIS A 190 0.88 16.64 -4.01
C HIS A 190 -0.59 16.86 -4.39
N ARG A 191 -0.88 17.77 -5.32
CA ARG A 191 -2.24 18.25 -5.59
C ARG A 191 -2.64 18.19 -7.06
N VAL A 192 -3.96 18.15 -7.27
CA VAL A 192 -4.62 18.51 -8.52
C VAL A 192 -5.50 19.72 -8.25
N LYS A 193 -5.13 20.88 -8.80
CA LYS A 193 -5.90 22.12 -8.71
C LYS A 193 -6.83 22.23 -9.91
N ILE A 194 -8.11 22.51 -9.64
CA ILE A 194 -9.17 22.60 -10.66
C ILE A 194 -9.63 24.04 -10.75
N PHE A 195 -9.46 24.66 -11.91
CA PHE A 195 -9.84 26.03 -12.20
C PHE A 195 -11.01 26.10 -13.19
N ARG A 196 -11.74 27.21 -13.13
CA ARG A 196 -12.69 27.63 -14.17
C ARG A 196 -12.23 28.96 -14.75
N TYR A 197 -12.09 29.02 -16.06
CA TYR A 197 -11.76 30.25 -16.77
C TYR A 197 -12.99 30.90 -17.40
N SER A 198 -13.18 32.20 -17.17
CA SER A 198 -14.23 33.01 -17.79
C SER A 198 -13.64 33.90 -18.88
N ALA A 199 -14.01 33.62 -20.14
CA ALA A 199 -13.59 34.44 -21.28
C ALA A 199 -14.05 35.91 -21.14
N LEU A 200 -15.28 36.10 -20.68
CA LEU A 200 -15.91 37.41 -20.54
C LEU A 200 -15.21 38.30 -19.53
N ARG A 201 -14.66 37.71 -18.46
CA ARG A 201 -13.97 38.45 -17.39
C ARG A 201 -12.46 38.45 -17.55
N GLY A 202 -11.92 37.59 -18.42
CA GLY A 202 -10.48 37.38 -18.54
C GLY A 202 -9.82 36.80 -17.27
N THR A 203 -10.61 36.19 -16.38
CA THR A 203 -10.16 35.71 -15.05
C THR A 203 -10.42 34.22 -14.86
N ALA A 204 -9.62 33.60 -14.00
CA ALA A 204 -9.79 32.22 -13.57
C ALA A 204 -10.07 32.15 -12.06
N GLU A 205 -10.91 31.20 -11.66
CA GLU A 205 -11.28 30.92 -10.28
C GLU A 205 -10.87 29.49 -9.92
N LEU A 206 -10.22 29.31 -8.77
CA LEU A 206 -9.96 27.98 -8.21
C LEU A 206 -11.26 27.39 -7.67
N LEU A 207 -11.71 26.28 -8.26
CA LEU A 207 -12.89 25.56 -7.80
C LEU A 207 -12.57 24.55 -6.70
N LYS A 208 -11.46 23.82 -6.85
CA LYS A 208 -11.06 22.73 -5.96
C LYS A 208 -9.55 22.58 -5.90
N ASP A 209 -9.08 22.14 -4.74
CA ASP A 209 -7.70 21.72 -4.49
C ASP A 209 -7.76 20.28 -3.96
N VAL A 210 -7.41 19.30 -4.79
CA VAL A 210 -7.65 17.87 -4.52
C VAL A 210 -6.31 17.19 -4.22
N PRO A 211 -6.17 16.35 -3.18
CA PRO A 211 -4.94 15.58 -2.97
C PRO A 211 -4.77 14.55 -4.10
N ALA A 212 -3.58 14.52 -4.71
CA ALA A 212 -3.24 13.58 -5.77
C ALA A 212 -2.75 12.23 -5.23
N TRP A 213 -2.31 12.21 -3.97
CA TRP A 213 -1.76 11.06 -3.23
C TRP A 213 -0.44 10.47 -3.76
N LEU A 214 0.04 10.94 -4.91
CA LEU A 214 1.31 10.58 -5.53
C LEU A 214 1.95 11.86 -6.08
N ASP A 215 3.25 11.85 -6.36
CA ASP A 215 3.92 12.94 -7.06
C ASP A 215 3.45 12.92 -8.53
N PRO A 216 2.46 13.75 -8.93
CA PRO A 216 1.75 13.60 -10.17
C PRO A 216 2.54 14.19 -11.32
N MET A 217 2.64 13.44 -12.41
CA MET A 217 3.25 13.86 -13.66
C MET A 217 2.21 14.21 -14.72
N GLN A 218 1.06 13.56 -14.71
CA GLN A 218 -0.03 13.87 -15.64
C GLN A 218 -1.40 13.61 -15.02
N VAL A 219 -2.42 14.33 -15.49
CA VAL A 219 -3.82 14.09 -15.13
C VAL A 219 -4.73 14.11 -16.35
N CYS A 220 -5.74 13.24 -16.34
CA CYS A 220 -6.91 13.33 -17.23
C CYS A 220 -8.20 13.04 -16.46
N VAL A 221 -9.36 13.22 -17.09
CA VAL A 221 -10.67 13.06 -16.45
C VAL A 221 -11.51 12.06 -17.24
N ASN A 222 -11.99 11.01 -16.57
CA ASN A 222 -12.82 9.99 -17.20
C ASN A 222 -14.27 10.43 -17.37
N SER A 223 -15.09 9.63 -18.06
CA SER A 223 -16.49 9.95 -18.34
C SER A 223 -17.35 10.13 -17.07
N ARG A 224 -16.91 9.55 -15.94
CA ARG A 224 -17.56 9.67 -14.63
C ARG A 224 -17.16 10.94 -13.86
N GLY A 225 -16.21 11.72 -14.37
CA GLY A 225 -15.68 12.90 -13.68
C GLY A 225 -14.65 12.58 -12.60
N HIS A 226 -14.12 11.35 -12.55
CA HIS A 226 -12.97 11.03 -11.69
C HIS A 226 -11.67 11.50 -12.32
N LEU A 227 -10.72 11.89 -11.48
CA LEU A 227 -9.38 12.27 -11.89
C LEU A 227 -8.54 11.01 -12.04
N VAL A 228 -7.89 10.85 -13.18
CA VAL A 228 -6.94 9.77 -13.45
C VAL A 228 -5.55 10.39 -13.49
N THR A 229 -4.71 10.09 -12.50
CA THR A 229 -3.38 10.66 -12.33
C THR A 229 -2.29 9.62 -12.60
N LEU A 230 -1.27 10.00 -13.34
CA LEU A 230 -0.01 9.27 -13.51
C LEU A 230 1.05 9.97 -12.65
N GLY A 231 1.91 9.21 -11.96
CA GLY A 231 3.09 9.79 -11.32
C GLY A 231 3.86 8.81 -10.45
N ALA A 232 4.75 9.31 -9.60
CA ALA A 232 5.62 8.51 -8.74
C ALA A 232 5.03 8.38 -7.33
N LEU A 233 5.14 7.19 -6.74
CA LEU A 233 4.85 7.00 -5.32
C LEU A 233 6.10 7.33 -4.53
N GLY A 234 6.00 8.23 -3.56
CA GLY A 234 7.15 8.69 -2.77
C GLY A 234 7.90 7.61 -1.98
N TYR A 235 7.36 6.38 -1.87
CA TYR A 235 7.97 5.25 -1.19
C TYR A 235 8.72 4.27 -2.12
N TYR A 236 8.45 4.28 -3.43
CA TYR A 236 9.14 3.40 -4.39
C TYR A 236 10.17 4.25 -5.13
N GLU A 237 11.45 4.02 -4.89
CA GLU A 237 12.53 4.89 -5.39
C GLU A 237 12.58 4.97 -6.93
N ASP A 238 12.04 3.98 -7.65
CA ASP A 238 12.16 3.87 -9.12
C ASP A 238 10.84 3.62 -9.90
N GLY A 239 9.69 3.46 -9.23
CA GLY A 239 8.43 2.98 -9.85
C GLY A 239 7.35 4.05 -10.09
N GLY A 240 6.64 3.96 -11.21
CA GLY A 240 5.44 4.77 -11.50
C GLY A 240 4.14 4.11 -11.04
N ALA A 241 3.08 4.91 -10.94
CA ALA A 241 1.73 4.44 -10.64
C ALA A 241 0.66 5.28 -11.37
N ILE A 242 -0.47 4.64 -11.65
CA ILE A 242 -1.71 5.32 -12.09
C ILE A 242 -2.73 5.20 -10.97
N ARG A 243 -3.44 6.30 -10.69
CA ARG A 243 -4.54 6.35 -9.71
C ARG A 243 -5.79 6.95 -10.32
N ILE A 244 -6.94 6.45 -9.87
CA ILE A 244 -8.25 7.09 -10.09
C ILE A 244 -8.72 7.60 -8.73
N ILE A 245 -9.03 8.89 -8.64
CA ILE A 245 -9.52 9.55 -7.43
C ILE A 245 -10.78 10.36 -7.72
N THR A 246 -11.65 10.49 -6.72
CA THR A 246 -12.80 11.40 -6.78
C THR A 246 -12.33 12.85 -6.63
N GLU A 247 -13.19 13.81 -6.95
CA GLU A 247 -12.90 15.23 -6.69
C GLU A 247 -12.90 15.61 -5.20
N ARG A 248 -13.17 14.67 -4.29
CA ARG A 248 -12.97 14.83 -2.84
C ARG A 248 -11.58 14.34 -2.41
N GLY A 249 -10.85 13.66 -3.29
CA GLY A 249 -9.60 12.99 -2.96
C GLY A 249 -9.77 11.53 -2.54
N ASP A 250 -10.99 10.98 -2.59
CA ASP A 250 -11.20 9.56 -2.26
C ASP A 250 -10.60 8.69 -3.37
N ARG A 251 -9.81 7.67 -3.02
CA ARG A 251 -9.29 6.70 -4.01
C ARG A 251 -10.42 5.83 -4.56
N VAL A 252 -10.40 5.61 -5.88
CA VAL A 252 -11.28 4.69 -6.61
C VAL A 252 -10.50 3.46 -7.08
N ALA A 253 -9.32 3.63 -7.67
CA ALA A 253 -8.49 2.53 -8.18
C ALA A 253 -7.00 2.93 -8.25
N HIS A 254 -6.09 1.94 -8.31
CA HIS A 254 -4.67 2.18 -8.58
C HIS A 254 -4.02 0.97 -9.26
N THR A 255 -2.90 1.20 -9.97
CA THR A 255 -2.05 0.15 -10.55
C THR A 255 -0.60 0.65 -10.65
N GLY A 256 0.37 -0.26 -10.55
CA GLY A 256 1.78 -0.04 -10.88
C GLY A 256 2.28 -0.94 -12.00
N LEU A 257 1.37 -1.58 -12.76
CA LEU A 257 1.68 -2.63 -13.75
C LEU A 257 2.49 -3.81 -13.20
N PHE A 258 2.23 -4.23 -11.96
CA PHE A 258 2.94 -5.31 -11.30
C PHE A 258 2.87 -6.64 -12.06
N SER A 259 1.77 -6.87 -12.78
CA SER A 259 1.56 -8.06 -13.62
C SER A 259 2.48 -8.13 -14.84
N LEU A 260 3.01 -6.99 -15.27
CA LEU A 260 3.96 -6.85 -16.37
C LEU A 260 5.37 -6.44 -15.91
N GLY A 261 5.68 -6.55 -14.60
CA GLY A 261 7.01 -6.25 -14.05
C GLY A 261 7.20 -4.82 -13.54
N GLY A 262 6.13 -4.09 -13.27
CA GLY A 262 6.18 -2.69 -12.86
C GLY A 262 6.09 -1.73 -14.04
N MET A 263 5.90 -0.44 -13.79
CA MET A 263 5.95 0.64 -14.79
C MET A 263 6.97 1.69 -14.40
N SER A 264 7.46 2.43 -15.38
CA SER A 264 8.34 3.57 -15.13
C SER A 264 7.55 4.78 -14.63
N ARG A 265 8.25 5.69 -13.94
CA ARG A 265 7.69 6.99 -13.51
C ARG A 265 7.35 7.89 -14.70
N ALA A 266 8.10 7.79 -15.79
CA ALA A 266 8.01 8.67 -16.93
C ALA A 266 7.08 8.11 -18.02
N GLY A 267 6.39 9.01 -18.73
CA GLY A 267 5.44 8.64 -19.77
C GLY A 267 4.16 9.46 -19.71
N ALA A 268 3.11 8.93 -20.35
CA ALA A 268 1.84 9.63 -20.47
C ALA A 268 0.63 8.67 -20.44
N ILE A 269 -0.50 9.18 -19.96
CA ILE A 269 -1.80 8.53 -19.97
C ILE A 269 -2.81 9.25 -20.88
N ALA A 270 -3.66 8.47 -21.53
CA ALA A 270 -4.86 8.94 -22.22
C ALA A 270 -6.02 7.96 -22.01
N LEU A 271 -7.23 8.39 -22.35
CA LEU A 271 -8.43 7.56 -22.19
C LEU A 271 -9.02 7.19 -23.54
N LEU A 272 -9.34 5.90 -23.71
CA LEU A 272 -10.22 5.42 -24.75
C LEU A 272 -11.66 5.91 -24.54
N PRO A 273 -12.51 5.94 -25.59
CA PRO A 273 -13.91 6.35 -25.46
C PRO A 273 -14.72 5.56 -24.42
N ASP A 274 -14.27 4.35 -24.08
CA ASP A 274 -14.86 3.46 -23.08
C ASP A 274 -14.20 3.55 -21.69
N ASP A 275 -13.45 4.63 -21.42
CA ASP A 275 -12.68 4.91 -20.19
C ASP A 275 -11.52 3.94 -19.91
N ARG A 276 -11.17 3.03 -20.82
CA ARG A 276 -9.91 2.28 -20.70
C ARG A 276 -8.73 3.24 -20.71
N VAL A 277 -7.76 2.99 -19.85
CA VAL A 277 -6.58 3.84 -19.70
C VAL A 277 -5.47 3.32 -20.61
N VAL A 278 -4.93 4.17 -21.46
CA VAL A 278 -3.77 3.86 -22.28
C VAL A 278 -2.57 4.55 -21.68
N LEU A 279 -1.57 3.76 -21.31
CA LEU A 279 -0.30 4.24 -20.76
C LEU A 279 0.78 4.09 -21.83
N ALA A 280 1.48 5.18 -22.12
CA ALA A 280 2.79 5.17 -22.72
C ALA A 280 3.83 5.05 -21.60
N ASP A 281 4.46 3.88 -21.47
CA ASP A 281 5.42 3.54 -20.41
C ASP A 281 6.83 3.73 -20.95
N GLU A 282 7.38 4.92 -20.72
CA GLU A 282 8.52 5.46 -21.46
C GLU A 282 9.76 4.59 -21.32
N ALA A 283 10.21 4.32 -20.09
CA ALA A 283 11.48 3.61 -19.87
C ALA A 283 11.40 2.11 -20.22
N ASN A 284 10.17 1.57 -20.35
CA ASN A 284 9.93 0.18 -20.70
C ASN A 284 9.60 -0.03 -22.19
N ASP A 285 9.71 1.01 -23.03
CA ASP A 285 9.57 0.92 -24.49
C ASP A 285 8.24 0.27 -24.93
N ARG A 286 7.15 0.61 -24.24
CA ARG A 286 5.84 -0.03 -24.47
C ARG A 286 4.64 0.88 -24.25
N VAL A 287 3.53 0.53 -24.88
CA VAL A 287 2.20 1.09 -24.62
C VAL A 287 1.31 0.00 -24.04
N VAL A 288 0.62 0.27 -22.94
CA VAL A 288 -0.22 -0.67 -22.21
C VAL A 288 -1.66 -0.17 -22.18
N ILE A 289 -2.63 -1.06 -22.42
CA ILE A 289 -4.06 -0.73 -22.32
C ILE A 289 -4.65 -1.42 -21.08
N LEU A 290 -5.08 -0.60 -20.13
CA LEU A 290 -5.67 -0.99 -18.86
C LEU A 290 -7.21 -0.88 -18.91
N PRO A 291 -7.93 -1.75 -18.18
CA PRO A 291 -9.36 -1.60 -17.99
C PRO A 291 -9.70 -0.31 -17.21
N PRO A 292 -10.95 0.19 -17.27
CA PRO A 292 -11.34 1.47 -16.64
C PRO A 292 -11.23 1.49 -15.11
N ASP A 293 -11.18 0.32 -14.49
CA ASP A 293 -10.99 0.11 -13.05
C ASP A 293 -9.53 -0.17 -12.66
N LEU A 294 -8.60 -0.07 -13.62
CA LEU A 294 -7.17 -0.37 -13.47
C LEU A 294 -6.87 -1.79 -12.97
N SER A 295 -7.82 -2.72 -13.07
CA SER A 295 -7.61 -4.09 -12.62
C SER A 295 -6.49 -4.79 -13.39
N GLU A 296 -5.58 -5.39 -12.63
CA GLU A 296 -4.49 -6.20 -13.17
C GLU A 296 -4.79 -7.71 -13.00
N PRO A 297 -4.26 -8.55 -13.90
CA PRO A 297 -4.21 -9.98 -13.66
C PRO A 297 -3.36 -10.32 -12.42
N ASP A 298 -4.00 -10.80 -11.37
CA ASP A 298 -3.32 -11.41 -10.21
C ASP A 298 -3.59 -12.93 -10.21
N PRO A 299 -2.58 -13.77 -10.50
CA PRO A 299 -2.76 -15.21 -10.52
C PRO A 299 -2.89 -15.77 -9.09
N VAL A 300 -3.96 -16.52 -8.86
CA VAL A 300 -4.14 -17.32 -7.65
C VAL A 300 -3.73 -18.75 -7.95
N VAL A 301 -2.79 -19.27 -7.16
CA VAL A 301 -2.34 -20.66 -7.24
C VAL A 301 -3.02 -21.46 -6.13
N THR A 302 -3.67 -22.56 -6.50
CA THR A 302 -4.19 -23.55 -5.55
C THR A 302 -3.40 -24.84 -5.69
N LEU A 303 -2.85 -25.31 -4.58
CA LEU A 303 -1.96 -26.46 -4.55
C LEU A 303 -2.72 -27.73 -4.16
N ARG A 304 -2.34 -28.84 -4.81
CA ARG A 304 -2.67 -30.21 -4.41
C ARG A 304 -1.41 -31.06 -4.59
N GLN A 305 -1.38 -32.24 -3.99
CA GLN A 305 -0.23 -33.13 -4.19
C GLN A 305 -0.04 -33.46 -5.67
N GLY A 306 1.17 -33.22 -6.17
CA GLY A 306 1.53 -33.44 -7.57
C GLY A 306 0.92 -32.46 -8.57
N GLU A 307 0.16 -31.46 -8.13
CA GLU A 307 -0.62 -30.59 -9.01
C GLU A 307 -0.72 -29.15 -8.52
N ALA A 308 -0.85 -28.22 -9.46
CA ALA A 308 -1.19 -26.84 -9.15
C ALA A 308 -2.26 -26.36 -10.13
N THR A 309 -3.22 -25.58 -9.65
CA THR A 309 -4.16 -24.87 -10.52
C THR A 309 -3.84 -23.39 -10.44
N ILE A 310 -3.52 -22.80 -11.58
CA ILE A 310 -3.26 -21.37 -11.73
C ILE A 310 -4.50 -20.75 -12.34
N ARG A 311 -5.11 -19.81 -11.61
CA ARG A 311 -6.33 -19.10 -12.03
C ARG A 311 -6.08 -17.61 -12.02
N TRP A 312 -6.40 -16.92 -13.11
CA TRP A 312 -6.29 -15.46 -13.17
C TRP A 312 -7.43 -14.89 -13.99
N ARG A 313 -7.68 -13.59 -13.81
CA ARG A 313 -8.61 -12.83 -14.65
C ARG A 313 -7.81 -11.91 -15.57
N SER A 314 -8.08 -11.96 -16.86
CA SER A 314 -7.50 -11.05 -17.85
C SER A 314 -8.55 -10.04 -18.33
N PRO A 315 -8.19 -8.74 -18.43
CA PRO A 315 -9.03 -7.74 -19.09
C PRO A 315 -9.10 -7.93 -20.60
N ALA A 316 -8.18 -8.70 -21.19
CA ALA A 316 -8.18 -9.10 -22.59
C ALA A 316 -8.77 -10.52 -22.72
N PRO A 317 -10.06 -10.66 -23.09
CA PRO A 317 -10.66 -11.98 -23.20
C PRO A 317 -9.97 -12.80 -24.28
N GLY A 318 -9.75 -14.09 -24.01
CA GLY A 318 -9.02 -15.01 -24.89
C GLY A 318 -9.76 -16.33 -25.08
N THR A 319 -9.59 -16.94 -26.25
CA THR A 319 -10.05 -18.32 -26.55
C THR A 319 -9.03 -19.39 -26.13
N GLU A 320 -7.83 -18.96 -25.74
CA GLU A 320 -6.74 -19.80 -25.25
C GLU A 320 -6.15 -19.17 -23.98
N ALA A 321 -5.78 -20.01 -23.02
CA ALA A 321 -4.93 -19.65 -21.90
C ALA A 321 -3.65 -20.49 -21.95
N VAL A 322 -2.50 -19.82 -21.80
CA VAL A 322 -1.19 -20.46 -21.89
C VAL A 322 -0.43 -20.20 -20.60
N VAL A 323 0.19 -21.25 -20.06
CA VAL A 323 1.17 -21.16 -18.97
C VAL A 323 2.46 -21.84 -19.41
N TRP A 324 3.56 -21.12 -19.30
CA TRP A 324 4.91 -21.67 -19.40
C TRP A 324 5.44 -21.87 -17.99
N TYR A 325 6.00 -23.02 -17.67
CA TYR A 325 6.50 -23.30 -16.32
C TYR A 325 7.70 -24.24 -16.28
N GLY A 326 8.57 -24.05 -15.30
CA GLY A 326 9.77 -24.86 -15.09
C GLY A 326 10.35 -24.69 -13.69
N THR A 327 11.45 -25.41 -13.41
CA THR A 327 12.13 -25.39 -12.10
C THR A 327 13.42 -24.58 -12.10
N ASP A 328 13.92 -24.17 -13.26
CA ASP A 328 15.11 -23.35 -13.43
C ASP A 328 14.73 -22.03 -14.10
N GLU A 329 14.78 -20.94 -13.35
CA GLU A 329 14.43 -19.60 -13.86
C GLU A 329 15.36 -19.11 -14.97
N SER A 330 16.64 -19.53 -14.92
CA SER A 330 17.67 -19.09 -15.85
C SER A 330 17.54 -19.70 -17.25
N LYS A 331 16.70 -20.73 -17.39
CA LYS A 331 16.48 -21.51 -18.62
C LYS A 331 15.01 -21.53 -19.05
N PRO A 332 14.38 -20.37 -19.33
CA PRO A 332 12.97 -20.29 -19.71
C PRO A 332 12.65 -21.09 -20.98
N GLU A 333 13.61 -21.32 -21.87
CA GLU A 333 13.49 -22.17 -23.05
C GLU A 333 13.25 -23.66 -22.71
N SER A 334 13.66 -24.09 -21.52
CA SER A 334 13.42 -25.46 -21.03
C SER A 334 12.02 -25.65 -20.42
N TRP A 335 11.26 -24.56 -20.24
CA TRP A 335 9.98 -24.61 -19.57
C TRP A 335 8.92 -25.33 -20.39
N ARG A 336 8.10 -26.11 -19.69
CA ARG A 336 6.94 -26.78 -20.28
C ARG A 336 5.87 -25.76 -20.62
N ARG A 337 5.22 -25.95 -21.77
CA ARG A 337 4.10 -25.10 -22.22
C ARG A 337 2.78 -25.87 -22.07
N GLN A 338 1.90 -25.38 -21.20
CA GLN A 338 0.54 -25.88 -21.03
C GLN A 338 -0.46 -24.92 -21.68
N VAL A 339 -1.37 -25.49 -22.46
CA VAL A 339 -2.39 -24.75 -23.20
C VAL A 339 -3.77 -25.25 -22.82
N VAL A 340 -4.72 -24.34 -22.62
CA VAL A 340 -6.14 -24.63 -22.44
C VAL A 340 -6.93 -23.83 -23.45
N ARG A 341 -7.78 -24.51 -24.24
CA ARG A 341 -8.62 -23.89 -25.27
C ARG A 341 -10.09 -23.97 -24.89
N TRP A 342 -10.82 -22.90 -25.15
CA TRP A 342 -12.24 -22.77 -24.81
C TRP A 342 -13.08 -22.58 -26.08
N GLN A 343 -14.35 -22.97 -26.01
CA GLN A 343 -15.35 -22.44 -26.93
C GLN A 343 -15.75 -21.04 -26.46
N GLY A 344 -15.55 -20.04 -27.31
CA GLY A 344 -15.79 -18.62 -27.00
C GLY A 344 -14.68 -17.98 -26.14
N ALA A 345 -14.65 -16.64 -26.14
CA ALA A 345 -13.65 -15.89 -25.40
C ALA A 345 -14.01 -15.81 -23.91
N ARG A 346 -13.06 -16.10 -23.03
CA ARG A 346 -13.22 -16.03 -21.56
C ARG A 346 -12.35 -14.93 -20.97
N ARG A 347 -12.76 -14.36 -19.83
CA ARG A 347 -11.93 -13.44 -19.02
C ARG A 347 -11.26 -14.14 -17.86
N GLU A 348 -11.89 -15.19 -17.33
CA GLU A 348 -11.31 -16.02 -16.28
C GLU A 348 -10.61 -17.22 -16.93
N MET A 349 -9.32 -17.33 -16.64
CA MET A 349 -8.43 -18.35 -17.16
C MET A 349 -8.09 -19.32 -16.04
N LEU A 350 -8.02 -20.60 -16.38
CA LEU A 350 -7.68 -21.67 -15.44
C LEU A 350 -6.80 -22.70 -16.13
N VAL A 351 -5.60 -22.89 -15.59
CA VAL A 351 -4.65 -23.87 -16.13
C VAL A 351 -4.19 -24.80 -15.00
N ARG A 352 -4.39 -26.10 -15.20
CA ARG A 352 -3.98 -27.14 -14.25
C ARG A 352 -2.68 -27.77 -14.70
N LEU A 353 -1.67 -27.67 -13.84
CA LEU A 353 -0.37 -28.32 -13.96
C LEU A 353 -0.41 -29.66 -13.22
N ARG A 354 0.21 -30.69 -13.80
CA ARG A 354 0.24 -32.05 -13.23
C ARG A 354 1.66 -32.62 -13.25
N GLY A 355 1.92 -33.57 -12.36
CA GLY A 355 3.24 -34.21 -12.23
C GLY A 355 4.29 -33.26 -11.67
N LEU A 356 3.88 -32.33 -10.80
CA LEU A 356 4.81 -31.44 -10.11
C LEU A 356 5.51 -32.20 -8.98
N PRO A 357 6.84 -32.10 -8.85
CA PRO A 357 7.54 -32.62 -7.69
C PRO A 357 7.06 -31.91 -6.41
N VAL A 358 7.10 -32.58 -5.26
CA VAL A 358 6.69 -31.98 -3.97
C VAL A 358 7.71 -30.94 -3.49
N SER A 359 7.27 -29.93 -2.74
CA SER A 359 8.13 -28.91 -2.11
C SER A 359 9.19 -28.30 -3.05
N THR A 360 8.85 -28.09 -4.32
CA THR A 360 9.76 -27.65 -5.36
C THR A 360 9.30 -26.31 -5.90
N ARG A 361 10.23 -25.37 -6.06
CA ARG A 361 9.93 -24.05 -6.61
C ARG A 361 9.64 -24.19 -8.11
N ILE A 362 8.47 -23.71 -8.51
CA ILE A 362 8.03 -23.66 -9.90
C ILE A 362 7.97 -22.19 -10.32
N PHE A 363 8.69 -21.85 -11.37
CA PHE A 363 8.62 -20.57 -12.05
C PHE A 363 7.61 -20.66 -13.19
N TYR A 364 6.84 -19.60 -13.42
CA TYR A 364 5.87 -19.59 -14.50
C TYR A 364 5.58 -18.20 -15.07
N ARG A 365 5.11 -18.16 -16.31
CA ARG A 365 4.50 -17.00 -16.97
C ARG A 365 3.16 -17.41 -17.55
N PHE A 366 2.24 -16.47 -17.71
CA PHE A 366 0.92 -16.74 -18.28
C PHE A 366 0.50 -15.70 -19.33
N SER A 367 -0.38 -16.14 -20.21
CA SER A 367 -1.02 -15.30 -21.24
C SER A 367 -2.46 -15.77 -21.49
N PRO A 368 -3.42 -14.86 -21.74
CA PRO A 368 -3.26 -13.41 -21.82
C PRO A 368 -3.14 -12.75 -20.43
N ALA A 369 -2.20 -11.81 -20.30
CA ALA A 369 -2.08 -10.90 -19.16
C ALA A 369 -2.79 -9.56 -19.47
N LEU A 370 -2.05 -8.51 -19.80
CA LEU A 370 -2.54 -7.20 -20.23
C LEU A 370 -2.11 -6.88 -21.68
N PRO A 371 -2.96 -6.26 -22.51
CA PRO A 371 -2.53 -5.78 -23.82
C PRO A 371 -1.34 -4.82 -23.70
N ALA A 372 -0.22 -5.22 -24.29
CA ALA A 372 1.02 -4.45 -24.33
C ALA A 372 1.56 -4.45 -25.77
N ILE A 373 2.00 -3.28 -26.22
CA ILE A 373 2.45 -2.98 -27.58
C ILE A 373 3.86 -2.43 -27.49
N GLY A 374 4.79 -2.87 -28.35
CA GLY A 374 6.19 -2.43 -28.32
C GLY A 374 7.15 -3.59 -28.04
N LYS A 375 8.15 -3.37 -27.18
CA LYS A 375 9.21 -4.36 -26.92
C LYS A 375 8.72 -5.57 -26.11
N GLY A 376 8.87 -6.79 -26.64
CA GLY A 376 8.65 -8.06 -25.93
C GLY A 376 7.52 -8.94 -26.48
N GLU A 377 7.24 -10.05 -25.80
CA GLU A 377 6.07 -10.90 -26.07
C GLU A 377 4.81 -10.15 -25.60
N GLY A 378 4.04 -9.61 -26.55
CA GLY A 378 2.81 -8.90 -26.23
C GLY A 378 1.86 -9.76 -25.39
N ASN A 379 1.27 -9.18 -24.34
CA ASN A 379 0.25 -9.82 -23.51
C ASN A 379 0.71 -11.06 -22.72
N VAL A 380 1.99 -11.11 -22.33
CA VAL A 380 2.54 -12.12 -21.42
C VAL A 380 2.93 -11.47 -20.10
N SER A 381 2.65 -12.15 -18.99
CA SER A 381 2.99 -11.68 -17.66
C SER A 381 4.50 -11.61 -17.41
N LYS A 382 4.90 -10.95 -16.31
CA LYS A 382 6.23 -11.20 -15.70
C LYS A 382 6.38 -12.65 -15.26
N VAL A 383 7.59 -13.03 -14.85
CA VAL A 383 7.83 -14.32 -14.18
C VAL A 383 7.26 -14.28 -12.76
N TYR A 384 6.48 -15.29 -12.42
CA TYR A 384 6.01 -15.59 -11.08
C TYR A 384 6.66 -16.88 -10.59
N SER A 385 6.57 -17.13 -9.29
CA SER A 385 6.91 -18.45 -8.74
C SER A 385 5.90 -18.89 -7.69
N PHE A 386 5.87 -20.19 -7.41
CA PHE A 386 5.23 -20.75 -6.22
C PHE A 386 6.03 -21.98 -5.76
N LEU A 387 5.84 -22.40 -4.51
CA LEU A 387 6.35 -23.67 -4.01
C LEU A 387 5.26 -24.73 -4.13
N SER A 388 5.53 -25.85 -4.79
CA SER A 388 4.55 -26.93 -4.92
C SER A 388 4.22 -27.58 -3.57
N ALA A 389 3.05 -28.21 -3.47
CA ALA A 389 2.52 -28.77 -2.21
C ALA A 389 3.54 -29.64 -1.45
N PRO A 390 3.53 -29.59 -0.11
CA PRO A 390 4.34 -30.50 0.72
C PRO A 390 3.84 -31.96 0.63
N PRO A 391 4.62 -32.92 1.14
CA PRO A 391 4.16 -34.27 1.40
C PRO A 391 2.92 -34.31 2.30
N ALA A 392 2.21 -35.45 2.33
CA ALA A 392 0.97 -35.57 3.10
C ALA A 392 1.29 -35.52 4.59
N GLY A 393 0.48 -34.79 5.36
CA GLY A 393 0.71 -34.61 6.80
C GLY A 393 1.87 -33.64 7.12
N LYS A 394 2.34 -32.88 6.14
CA LYS A 394 3.36 -31.85 6.32
C LYS A 394 2.82 -30.50 5.87
N MET A 395 3.33 -29.44 6.48
CA MET A 395 3.16 -28.06 6.02
C MET A 395 4.52 -27.39 5.83
N HIS A 396 4.57 -26.33 5.04
CA HIS A 396 5.76 -25.50 4.88
C HIS A 396 5.80 -24.40 5.93
N VAL A 397 7.01 -24.13 6.45
CA VAL A 397 7.30 -22.95 7.27
C VAL A 397 8.57 -22.30 6.76
N LEU A 398 8.48 -21.03 6.40
CA LEU A 398 9.59 -20.18 6.02
C LEU A 398 10.27 -19.67 7.30
N THR A 399 11.56 -19.93 7.45
CA THR A 399 12.36 -19.43 8.56
C THR A 399 13.44 -18.48 8.05
N LEU A 400 13.45 -17.27 8.61
CA LEU A 400 14.55 -16.32 8.46
C LEU A 400 15.47 -16.45 9.67
N HIS A 401 16.77 -16.57 9.45
CA HIS A 401 17.79 -16.62 10.49
C HIS A 401 18.31 -15.22 10.78
N LEU A 402 18.13 -14.73 12.01
CA LEU A 402 18.46 -13.35 12.40
C LEU A 402 19.62 -13.36 13.40
N LEU A 403 20.62 -12.52 13.13
CA LEU A 403 21.67 -12.19 14.09
C LEU A 403 21.29 -10.93 14.87
N THR A 404 21.14 -11.03 16.18
CA THR A 404 20.95 -9.84 17.04
C THR A 404 22.29 -9.36 17.58
N VAL A 405 22.71 -8.17 17.17
CA VAL A 405 23.94 -7.52 17.62
C VAL A 405 23.58 -6.47 18.66
N VAL A 406 24.01 -6.70 19.89
CA VAL A 406 23.73 -5.84 21.04
C VAL A 406 24.98 -5.06 21.39
N TYR A 407 25.07 -3.80 20.96
CA TYR A 407 26.09 -2.91 21.47
C TYR A 407 25.77 -2.57 22.93
N LEU A 408 26.78 -2.68 23.79
CA LEU A 408 26.69 -2.27 25.20
C LEU A 408 27.19 -0.83 25.40
N LYS A 409 27.86 -0.26 24.39
CA LYS A 409 28.37 1.11 24.40
C LYS A 409 28.13 1.77 23.04
N ALA A 410 27.54 2.97 23.04
CA ALA A 410 27.28 3.73 21.83
C ALA A 410 27.50 5.24 22.02
N ASP A 411 28.22 5.88 21.10
CA ASP A 411 28.24 7.33 20.88
C ASP A 411 27.04 7.70 19.99
N VAL A 412 26.01 8.29 20.61
CA VAL A 412 24.81 8.78 19.95
C VAL A 412 24.91 10.29 19.80
N ASP A 413 25.17 10.73 18.56
CA ASP A 413 25.30 12.15 18.19
C ASP A 413 26.21 12.98 19.13
N GLY A 414 27.32 12.38 19.59
CA GLY A 414 28.32 13.01 20.45
C GLY A 414 28.19 12.67 21.94
N THR A 415 27.13 11.96 22.33
CA THR A 415 26.90 11.54 23.73
C THR A 415 27.09 10.03 23.86
N VAL A 416 27.99 9.61 24.75
CA VAL A 416 28.23 8.18 24.99
C VAL A 416 27.23 7.64 26.01
N HIS A 417 26.55 6.56 25.63
CA HIS A 417 25.67 5.76 26.48
C HIS A 417 26.26 4.36 26.66
N THR A 418 26.12 3.83 27.86
CA THR A 418 26.62 2.50 28.21
C THR A 418 25.53 1.74 28.99
N LEU A 419 25.37 0.46 28.68
CA LEU A 419 24.62 -0.51 29.46
C LEU A 419 25.53 -1.70 29.75
N THR A 420 25.39 -2.32 30.91
CA THR A 420 25.99 -3.64 31.15
C THR A 420 25.08 -4.75 30.64
N ARG A 421 25.63 -5.96 30.48
CA ARG A 421 24.82 -7.13 30.10
C ARG A 421 23.73 -7.43 31.12
N GLU A 422 24.02 -7.25 32.41
CA GLU A 422 23.04 -7.41 33.49
C GLU A 422 21.91 -6.38 33.38
N GLN A 423 22.24 -5.13 33.02
CA GLN A 423 21.23 -4.10 32.82
C GLN A 423 20.31 -4.42 31.64
N VAL A 424 20.84 -4.94 30.52
CA VAL A 424 20.02 -5.43 29.40
C VAL A 424 19.09 -6.56 29.88
N GLY A 425 19.65 -7.55 30.59
CA GLY A 425 18.91 -8.68 31.14
C GLY A 425 18.17 -9.51 30.10
N ASP A 426 17.19 -10.29 30.56
CA ASP A 426 16.38 -11.18 29.71
C ASP A 426 15.23 -10.47 28.99
N LYS A 427 15.04 -9.17 29.26
CA LYS A 427 13.95 -8.38 28.68
C LYS A 427 14.06 -8.33 27.15
N LEU A 428 15.24 -8.06 26.60
CA LEU A 428 15.42 -7.97 25.15
C LEU A 428 15.03 -9.29 24.43
N PRO A 429 15.57 -10.46 24.81
CA PRO A 429 15.10 -11.73 24.27
C PRO A 429 13.60 -12.00 24.47
N ALA A 430 13.04 -11.65 25.63
CA ALA A 430 11.62 -11.86 25.91
C ALA A 430 10.72 -11.01 24.99
N GLU A 431 11.04 -9.73 24.78
CA GLU A 431 10.29 -8.85 23.87
C GLU A 431 10.43 -9.28 22.40
N PHE A 432 11.61 -9.74 22.01
CA PHE A 432 11.86 -10.29 20.68
C PHE A 432 11.08 -11.58 20.44
N ALA A 433 10.94 -12.44 21.47
CA ALA A 433 10.10 -13.64 21.41
C ALA A 433 8.61 -13.30 21.21
N LYS A 434 8.09 -12.23 21.83
CA LYS A 434 6.72 -11.76 21.59
C LYS A 434 6.50 -11.37 20.12
N CYS A 435 7.44 -10.63 19.53
CA CYS A 435 7.39 -10.26 18.12
C CYS A 435 7.45 -11.49 17.19
N ARG A 436 8.30 -12.46 17.51
CA ARG A 436 8.40 -13.73 16.79
C ARG A 436 7.08 -14.52 16.79
N GLU A 437 6.44 -14.67 17.95
CA GLU A 437 5.12 -15.32 18.04
C GLU A 437 4.06 -14.53 17.26
N TRP A 438 4.08 -13.20 17.38
CA TRP A 438 3.16 -12.32 16.66
C TRP A 438 3.26 -12.53 15.14
N TYR A 439 4.46 -12.53 14.56
CA TYR A 439 4.63 -12.80 13.13
C TYR A 439 4.14 -14.20 12.77
N PHE A 440 4.53 -15.20 13.55
CA PHE A 440 4.16 -16.58 13.26
C PHE A 440 2.64 -16.76 13.24
N ARG A 441 1.93 -16.21 14.23
CA ARG A 441 0.46 -16.22 14.29
C ARG A 441 -0.18 -15.46 13.13
N ASN A 442 0.25 -14.23 12.86
CA ASN A 442 -0.39 -13.35 11.87
C ASN A 442 -0.06 -13.69 10.41
N THR A 443 0.87 -14.60 10.18
CA THR A 443 1.23 -15.12 8.85
C THR A 443 0.66 -16.52 8.59
N TYR A 444 -0.39 -16.94 9.31
CA TYR A 444 -0.95 -18.29 9.22
C TYR A 444 0.07 -19.38 9.51
N PHE A 445 0.92 -19.17 10.52
CA PHE A 445 1.98 -20.12 10.89
C PHE A 445 2.99 -20.37 9.75
N ARG A 446 3.17 -19.41 8.83
CA ARG A 446 4.05 -19.54 7.65
C ARG A 446 5.43 -18.91 7.85
N LEU A 447 5.55 -17.84 8.64
CA LEU A 447 6.82 -17.12 8.83
C LEU A 447 7.34 -17.23 10.26
N ASN A 448 8.49 -17.89 10.44
CA ASN A 448 9.21 -17.96 11.70
C ASN A 448 10.47 -17.08 11.65
N LEU A 449 10.59 -16.12 12.56
CA LEU A 449 11.83 -15.38 12.76
C LEU A 449 12.70 -16.14 13.77
N ASN A 450 13.81 -16.72 13.33
CA ASN A 450 14.72 -17.41 14.23
C ASN A 450 15.67 -16.40 14.90
N LEU A 451 15.39 -16.10 16.17
CA LEU A 451 16.07 -15.10 17.00
C LEU A 451 16.96 -15.78 18.07
N GLN A 452 17.65 -16.86 17.73
CA GLN A 452 18.45 -17.62 18.71
C GLN A 452 19.84 -17.04 18.98
N ASP A 453 20.39 -16.27 18.03
CA ASP A 453 21.78 -15.82 18.07
C ASP A 453 21.89 -14.35 18.49
N TYR A 454 22.51 -14.13 19.66
CA TYR A 454 22.80 -12.81 20.23
C TYR A 454 24.32 -12.62 20.39
N LEU A 455 24.84 -11.50 19.89
CA LEU A 455 26.22 -11.07 20.11
C LEU A 455 26.23 -9.78 20.91
N TYR A 456 26.76 -9.82 22.13
CA TYR A 456 26.93 -8.66 22.99
C TYR A 456 28.33 -8.07 22.78
N LEU A 457 28.41 -6.79 22.42
CA LEU A 457 29.65 -6.09 22.11
C LEU A 457 29.93 -5.02 23.16
N GLU A 458 30.97 -5.24 23.98
CA GLU A 458 31.50 -4.22 24.90
C GLU A 458 32.35 -3.19 24.16
N GLU A 459 33.16 -3.67 23.21
CA GLU A 459 33.88 -2.87 22.23
C GLU A 459 33.74 -3.55 20.84
N PRO A 460 33.79 -2.77 19.75
CA PRO A 460 33.95 -1.32 19.70
C PRO A 460 32.66 -0.57 20.08
N THR A 461 32.83 0.66 20.54
CA THR A 461 31.72 1.61 20.74
C THR A 461 30.98 1.87 19.42
N ALA A 462 29.67 1.61 19.39
CA ALA A 462 28.83 1.93 18.23
C ALA A 462 28.82 3.44 17.98
N ARG A 463 28.98 3.86 16.72
CA ARG A 463 28.81 5.25 16.32
C ARG A 463 27.44 5.42 15.68
N VAL A 464 26.52 6.01 16.43
CA VAL A 464 25.15 6.24 16.02
C VAL A 464 25.02 7.70 15.59
N ARG A 465 24.58 7.93 14.35
CA ARG A 465 24.33 9.27 13.81
C ARG A 465 22.90 9.37 13.36
N ARG A 466 22.11 10.25 14.00
CA ARG A 466 20.66 10.36 13.78
C ARG A 466 19.94 8.99 13.85
N GLY A 467 20.34 8.14 14.80
CA GLY A 467 19.78 6.79 14.98
C GLY A 467 20.31 5.71 14.03
N TRP A 468 21.21 6.05 13.10
CA TRP A 468 21.78 5.10 12.13
C TRP A 468 23.17 4.60 12.53
N ILE A 469 23.39 3.29 12.36
CA ILE A 469 24.70 2.65 12.30
C ILE A 469 24.81 2.01 10.92
N ALA A 470 25.87 2.29 10.17
CA ALA A 470 26.07 1.73 8.84
C ALA A 470 26.19 0.19 8.90
N PRO A 471 25.50 -0.56 8.02
CA PRO A 471 25.53 -2.01 8.02
C PRO A 471 26.93 -2.57 7.74
N GLU A 472 27.75 -1.88 6.95
CA GLU A 472 29.15 -2.24 6.69
C GLU A 472 29.95 -2.24 7.99
N THR A 473 29.80 -1.20 8.80
CA THR A 473 30.46 -1.08 10.12
C THR A 473 30.04 -2.20 11.06
N VAL A 474 28.74 -2.51 11.14
CA VAL A 474 28.28 -3.63 12.00
C VAL A 474 28.85 -4.96 11.51
N ARG A 475 28.86 -5.21 10.20
CA ARG A 475 29.44 -6.44 9.61
C ARG A 475 30.93 -6.55 9.91
N GLU A 476 31.69 -5.47 9.82
CA GLU A 476 33.12 -5.43 10.18
C GLU A 476 33.35 -5.80 11.64
N HIS A 477 32.53 -5.29 12.56
CA HIS A 477 32.67 -5.57 13.99
C HIS A 477 32.36 -7.03 14.34
N VAL A 478 31.34 -7.63 13.74
CA VAL A 478 30.88 -8.97 14.13
C VAL A 478 31.55 -10.12 13.38
N ARG A 479 32.08 -9.87 12.17
CA ARG A 479 32.73 -10.90 11.35
C ARG A 479 33.81 -11.69 12.10
N PRO A 480 34.83 -11.06 12.72
CA PRO A 480 35.87 -11.83 13.42
C PRO A 480 35.32 -12.61 14.63
N ILE A 481 34.28 -12.11 15.28
CA ILE A 481 33.64 -12.76 16.44
C ILE A 481 32.88 -14.01 15.99
N LEU A 482 32.13 -13.92 14.89
CA LEU A 482 31.42 -15.07 14.32
C LEU A 482 32.40 -16.13 13.81
N GLU A 483 33.45 -15.71 13.10
CA GLU A 483 34.49 -16.61 12.60
C GLU A 483 35.17 -17.37 13.75
N ALA A 484 35.46 -16.70 14.87
CA ALA A 484 35.99 -17.33 16.08
C ALA A 484 34.99 -18.33 16.72
N GLN A 485 33.69 -18.16 16.50
CA GLN A 485 32.63 -19.09 16.93
C GLN A 485 32.34 -20.20 15.89
N GLY A 486 33.08 -20.25 14.77
CA GLY A 486 32.84 -21.19 13.68
C GLY A 486 31.57 -20.91 12.88
N LYS A 487 31.04 -19.68 12.98
CA LYS A 487 29.86 -19.20 12.25
C LYS A 487 30.29 -18.19 11.19
N ARG A 488 29.42 -17.92 10.22
CA ARG A 488 29.65 -16.90 9.19
C ARG A 488 28.48 -15.93 9.13
N LEU A 489 28.74 -14.72 8.64
CA LEU A 489 27.70 -13.72 8.43
C LEU A 489 26.63 -14.20 7.44
N GLU A 490 27.05 -14.99 6.45
CA GLU A 490 26.20 -15.53 5.39
C GLU A 490 25.28 -16.66 5.88
N ASP A 491 25.42 -17.10 7.13
CA ASP A 491 24.51 -18.05 7.76
C ASP A 491 23.20 -17.37 8.24
N TYR A 492 23.16 -16.02 8.20
CA TYR A 492 22.02 -15.21 8.60
C TYR A 492 21.42 -14.48 7.41
N ASP A 493 20.08 -14.47 7.34
CA ASP A 493 19.33 -13.72 6.33
C ASP A 493 19.27 -12.22 6.66
N SER A 494 19.43 -11.86 7.94
CA SER A 494 19.25 -10.50 8.44
C SER A 494 20.05 -10.23 9.72
N ILE A 495 20.43 -8.98 9.92
CA ILE A 495 21.06 -8.48 11.15
C ILE A 495 20.16 -7.43 11.80
N ILE A 496 19.99 -7.53 13.12
CA ILE A 496 19.34 -6.53 13.96
C ILE A 496 20.38 -5.92 14.90
N ALA A 497 20.76 -4.67 14.67
CA ALA A 497 21.74 -3.96 15.51
C ALA A 497 21.03 -3.04 16.52
N VAL A 498 21.17 -3.34 17.80
CA VAL A 498 20.60 -2.55 18.89
C VAL A 498 21.69 -1.88 19.73
N TRP A 499 21.40 -0.69 20.23
CA TRP A 499 22.38 0.16 20.93
C TRP A 499 21.76 0.88 22.14
N PRO A 500 22.54 1.22 23.19
CA PRO A 500 22.01 1.79 24.43
C PRO A 500 21.48 3.21 24.23
N SER A 501 20.30 3.50 24.79
CA SER A 501 19.72 4.85 24.83
C SER A 501 19.28 5.23 26.25
N PRO A 502 19.12 6.53 26.57
CA PRO A 502 18.62 6.96 27.87
C PRO A 502 17.26 6.35 28.24
N GLY A 503 17.08 6.03 29.52
CA GLY A 503 15.76 5.66 30.06
C GLY A 503 15.36 4.19 29.91
N TYR A 504 16.26 3.32 29.43
CA TYR A 504 16.04 1.87 29.47
C TYR A 504 16.06 1.33 30.91
N ASP A 505 15.06 0.52 31.24
CA ASP A 505 14.90 -0.16 32.52
C ASP A 505 14.35 -1.56 32.25
N SER A 506 15.15 -2.58 32.52
CA SER A 506 14.80 -3.98 32.29
C SER A 506 13.75 -4.52 33.26
N SER A 507 13.52 -3.83 34.39
CA SER A 507 12.49 -4.21 35.35
C SER A 507 11.07 -3.80 34.93
N LYS A 508 10.96 -2.85 33.98
CA LYS A 508 9.68 -2.37 33.47
C LYS A 508 9.30 -3.14 32.21
N PRO A 509 8.08 -3.68 32.09
CA PRO A 509 7.63 -4.34 30.87
C PRO A 509 7.48 -3.32 29.74
N ASP A 510 7.69 -3.75 28.49
CA ASP A 510 7.23 -2.96 27.36
C ASP A 510 5.71 -3.02 27.32
N GLN A 511 5.11 -1.85 27.11
CA GLN A 511 3.67 -1.74 27.00
C GLN A 511 3.22 -2.40 25.69
N LEU A 512 2.41 -3.47 25.76
CA LEU A 512 1.90 -4.16 24.57
C LEU A 512 1.15 -3.18 23.65
N GLY A 513 1.80 -2.82 22.55
CA GLY A 513 1.27 -1.88 21.60
C GLY A 513 1.70 -0.43 21.82
N GLU A 514 2.50 -0.09 22.82
CA GLU A 514 3.17 1.20 22.76
C GLU A 514 3.98 1.32 21.46
N VAL A 515 3.82 2.46 20.80
CA VAL A 515 4.27 2.73 19.45
C VAL A 515 5.20 3.94 19.43
N GLY A 516 5.98 4.05 18.36
CA GLY A 516 7.02 5.04 18.19
C GLY A 516 8.40 4.56 18.65
N GLY A 517 9.36 5.48 18.63
CA GLY A 517 10.79 5.15 18.65
C GLY A 517 11.37 5.21 17.24
N GLY A 518 12.64 5.61 17.14
CA GLY A 518 13.34 5.71 15.86
C GLY A 518 14.08 4.42 15.54
N GLY A 519 13.88 3.94 14.31
CA GLY A 519 14.64 2.87 13.72
C GLY A 519 14.82 3.12 12.24
N PHE A 520 15.80 2.45 11.66
CA PHE A 520 16.10 2.56 10.24
C PHE A 520 16.39 1.17 9.70
N THR A 521 15.90 0.94 8.49
CA THR A 521 15.97 -0.35 7.83
C THR A 521 16.44 -0.20 6.40
N THR A 522 17.29 -1.13 5.98
CA THR A 522 17.61 -1.40 4.58
C THR A 522 17.52 -2.90 4.33
N PHE A 523 17.83 -3.35 3.11
CA PHE A 523 17.82 -4.75 2.74
C PHE A 523 18.69 -5.61 3.68
N GLY A 524 18.05 -6.53 4.42
CA GLY A 524 18.70 -7.47 5.34
C GLY A 524 19.31 -6.84 6.60
N TYR A 525 18.94 -5.61 6.96
CA TYR A 525 19.50 -4.92 8.13
C TYR A 525 18.53 -3.91 8.74
N SER A 526 18.37 -3.96 10.06
CA SER A 526 17.67 -2.93 10.84
C SER A 526 18.51 -2.49 12.02
N THR A 527 18.38 -1.23 12.42
CA THR A 527 19.01 -0.70 13.63
C THR A 527 18.08 0.21 14.41
N PHE A 528 18.10 0.08 15.74
CA PHE A 528 17.27 0.89 16.64
C PHE A 528 17.77 0.85 18.09
N ALA A 529 17.29 1.78 18.90
CA ALA A 529 17.66 1.93 20.30
C ALA A 529 17.11 0.81 21.20
N ILE A 530 17.93 0.33 22.14
CA ILE A 530 17.47 -0.40 23.32
C ILE A 530 16.68 0.59 24.19
N SER A 531 15.36 0.42 24.20
CA SER A 531 14.38 1.33 24.80
C SER A 531 13.23 0.54 25.45
N GLY A 532 12.14 1.19 25.84
CA GLY A 532 10.94 0.54 26.38
C GLY A 532 9.94 0.05 25.31
N LYS A 533 10.39 -0.19 24.06
CA LYS A 533 9.52 -0.48 22.89
C LYS A 533 10.10 -1.56 21.95
N LEU A 534 10.91 -2.47 22.48
CA LEU A 534 11.72 -3.42 21.73
C LEU A 534 10.89 -4.32 20.81
N ALA A 535 9.78 -4.88 21.30
CA ALA A 535 8.93 -5.75 20.50
C ALA A 535 8.30 -5.00 19.32
N TRP A 536 7.86 -3.75 19.55
CA TRP A 536 7.29 -2.89 18.50
C TRP A 536 8.34 -2.50 17.48
N LEU A 537 9.53 -2.04 17.92
CA LEU A 537 10.60 -1.65 17.03
C LEU A 537 11.05 -2.82 16.15
N LEU A 538 11.22 -4.02 16.74
CA LEU A 538 11.50 -5.20 15.93
C LEU A 538 10.36 -5.50 14.95
N CYS A 539 9.10 -5.47 15.38
CA CYS A 539 7.98 -5.72 14.49
C CYS A 539 7.95 -4.72 13.33
N HIS A 540 8.03 -3.43 13.62
CA HIS A 540 7.95 -2.37 12.65
C HIS A 540 9.14 -2.43 11.67
N GLU A 541 10.36 -2.38 12.18
CA GLU A 541 11.58 -2.35 11.37
C GLU A 541 11.74 -3.64 10.55
N TYR A 542 11.38 -4.79 11.11
CA TYR A 542 11.45 -6.03 10.35
C TYR A 542 10.38 -6.12 9.25
N SER A 543 9.24 -5.43 9.39
CA SER A 543 8.27 -5.37 8.29
C SER A 543 8.81 -4.58 7.10
N HIS A 544 9.65 -3.55 7.33
CA HIS A 544 10.41 -2.91 6.24
C HIS A 544 11.36 -3.90 5.56
N GLN A 545 12.05 -4.75 6.31
CA GLN A 545 12.90 -5.79 5.72
C GLN A 545 12.11 -6.80 4.89
N LEU A 546 10.91 -7.21 5.35
CA LEU A 546 10.05 -8.12 4.58
C LEU A 546 9.66 -7.51 3.22
N ASP A 547 9.34 -6.22 3.19
CA ASP A 547 9.07 -5.52 1.94
C ASP A 547 10.27 -5.60 0.99
N PHE A 548 11.48 -5.26 1.46
CA PHE A 548 12.71 -5.41 0.69
C PHE A 548 12.96 -6.85 0.21
N PHE A 549 12.71 -7.86 1.06
CA PHE A 549 12.88 -9.26 0.67
C PHE A 549 11.90 -9.69 -0.42
N PHE A 550 10.64 -9.26 -0.35
CA PHE A 550 9.66 -9.55 -1.39
C PHE A 550 9.97 -8.81 -2.69
N ASP A 551 10.32 -7.52 -2.62
CA ASP A 551 10.72 -6.75 -3.80
C ASP A 551 11.93 -7.39 -4.51
N ARG A 552 12.99 -7.72 -3.77
CA ARG A 552 14.17 -8.44 -4.29
C ARG A 552 13.87 -9.87 -4.75
N SER A 553 12.72 -10.43 -4.34
CA SER A 553 12.21 -11.71 -4.84
C SER A 553 11.40 -11.58 -6.14
N GLY A 554 11.17 -10.35 -6.62
CA GLY A 554 10.33 -10.02 -7.78
C GLY A 554 8.84 -9.89 -7.45
N VAL A 555 8.48 -9.78 -6.17
CA VAL A 555 7.11 -9.81 -5.64
C VAL A 555 6.70 -8.43 -5.14
N GLN A 556 6.45 -7.51 -6.07
CA GLN A 556 6.09 -6.11 -5.79
C GLN A 556 4.66 -5.87 -5.27
N LYS A 557 3.91 -6.93 -4.94
CA LYS A 557 2.53 -6.80 -4.47
C LYS A 557 2.41 -6.81 -2.93
N PHE A 558 3.50 -7.10 -2.22
CA PHE A 558 3.52 -7.03 -0.75
C PHE A 558 3.40 -5.57 -0.30
N TRP A 559 2.71 -5.35 0.80
CA TRP A 559 2.34 -4.02 1.26
C TRP A 559 3.35 -3.49 2.27
N LEU A 560 3.76 -2.24 2.10
CA LEU A 560 4.57 -1.52 3.08
C LEU A 560 3.83 -1.41 4.42
N ASN A 561 4.53 -1.49 5.52
CA ASN A 561 3.99 -1.46 6.89
C ASN A 561 3.50 -0.08 7.36
N HIS A 562 3.61 0.97 6.53
CA HIS A 562 3.11 2.30 6.83
C HIS A 562 1.63 2.43 6.45
N PRO A 563 0.74 2.77 7.39
CA PRO A 563 -0.66 2.98 7.07
C PRO A 563 -0.84 4.02 5.95
N ASP A 564 -1.33 3.56 4.82
CA ASP A 564 -1.75 4.40 3.72
C ASP A 564 -3.10 3.86 3.24
N PRO A 565 -4.23 4.55 3.51
CA PRO A 565 -5.56 4.10 3.08
C PRO A 565 -5.68 4.03 1.55
N THR A 566 -4.74 4.67 0.83
CA THR A 566 -4.62 4.66 -0.63
C THR A 566 -3.78 3.51 -1.18
N ILE A 567 -3.19 2.68 -0.32
CA ILE A 567 -2.47 1.44 -0.70
C ILE A 567 -3.08 0.23 0.02
N HIS A 568 -3.50 0.38 1.28
CA HIS A 568 -4.08 -0.65 2.13
C HIS A 568 -5.61 -0.46 2.23
N PRO A 569 -6.43 -0.85 1.24
CA PRO A 569 -7.88 -0.81 1.39
C PRO A 569 -8.33 -1.84 2.43
N GLY A 570 -8.78 -1.37 3.58
CA GLY A 570 -9.45 -2.23 4.53
C GLY A 570 -9.53 -1.64 5.93
N ARG A 571 -10.24 -2.39 6.77
CA ARG A 571 -10.50 -2.03 8.14
C ARG A 571 -9.37 -2.54 9.05
N TYR A 572 -8.51 -1.64 9.48
CA TYR A 572 -7.46 -1.89 10.47
C TYR A 572 -7.30 -0.68 11.41
N GLY A 573 -6.86 -0.94 12.62
CA GLY A 573 -6.48 0.04 13.62
C GLY A 573 -5.05 0.55 13.41
N GLN A 574 -4.39 0.98 14.47
CA GLN A 574 -3.06 1.57 14.34
C GLN A 574 -1.95 0.50 14.34
N HIS A 575 -0.80 0.83 13.74
CA HIS A 575 0.49 0.19 14.00
C HIS A 575 0.50 -1.36 13.93
N TRP A 576 0.49 -2.06 15.07
CA TRP A 576 0.44 -3.52 15.12
C TRP A 576 -0.76 -4.09 14.34
N ASP A 577 -1.93 -3.44 14.41
CA ASP A 577 -3.13 -3.93 13.75
C ASP A 577 -3.08 -3.76 12.22
N VAL A 578 -2.37 -2.72 11.71
CA VAL A 578 -2.10 -2.58 10.28
C VAL A 578 -1.12 -3.65 9.79
N ASN A 579 -0.07 -3.95 10.56
CA ASN A 579 0.90 -4.99 10.19
C ASN A 579 0.25 -6.38 10.19
N ALA A 580 -0.60 -6.65 11.18
CA ALA A 580 -1.37 -7.90 11.24
C ALA A 580 -2.34 -7.98 10.05
N PHE A 581 -3.01 -6.88 9.71
CA PHE A 581 -3.89 -6.80 8.55
C PHE A 581 -3.14 -7.10 7.25
N ILE A 582 -1.95 -6.52 7.05
CA ILE A 582 -1.10 -6.79 5.89
C ILE A 582 -0.74 -8.28 5.83
N CYS A 583 -0.22 -8.85 6.93
CA CYS A 583 0.18 -10.25 6.99
C CYS A 583 -0.99 -11.22 6.73
N ARG A 584 -2.17 -10.93 7.28
CA ARG A 584 -3.37 -11.79 7.16
C ARG A 584 -4.07 -11.67 5.81
N ARG A 585 -3.92 -10.54 5.13
CA ARG A 585 -4.46 -10.35 3.77
C ARG A 585 -3.63 -11.07 2.72
N TRP A 586 -2.39 -11.39 3.05
CA TRP A 586 -1.51 -12.19 2.21
C TRP A 586 -2.01 -13.64 2.10
N ASN A 587 -1.96 -14.21 0.90
CA ASN A 587 -2.23 -15.63 0.71
C ASN A 587 -1.14 -16.46 1.43
N PRO A 588 -1.49 -17.41 2.30
CA PRO A 588 -0.51 -18.22 3.03
C PRO A 588 0.57 -18.85 2.14
N GLU A 589 0.20 -19.31 0.94
CA GLU A 589 1.13 -19.96 0.02
C GLU A 589 2.05 -18.97 -0.71
N ASP A 590 1.67 -17.69 -0.76
CA ASP A 590 2.46 -16.64 -1.40
C ASP A 590 3.68 -16.23 -0.55
N TRP A 591 3.73 -16.58 0.76
CA TRP A 591 4.93 -16.39 1.58
C TRP A 591 6.15 -17.11 1.01
N PHE A 592 5.94 -18.24 0.32
CA PHE A 592 7.02 -19.04 -0.26
C PHE A 592 7.50 -18.50 -1.62
N GLN A 593 6.92 -17.42 -2.12
CA GLN A 593 7.50 -16.70 -3.26
C GLN A 593 8.79 -15.97 -2.88
N MET A 594 9.00 -15.71 -1.58
CA MET A 594 10.23 -15.13 -1.07
C MET A 594 11.43 -16.04 -1.38
N ARG A 595 12.52 -15.44 -1.86
CA ARG A 595 13.77 -16.11 -2.24
C ARG A 595 14.80 -16.16 -1.10
N PHE A 596 14.51 -15.48 -0.01
CA PHE A 596 15.32 -15.39 1.20
C PHE A 596 14.77 -16.32 2.27
N GLY A 597 15.61 -16.70 3.23
CA GLY A 597 15.25 -17.66 4.25
C GLY A 597 15.20 -19.10 3.76
N LYS A 598 14.98 -20.00 4.71
CA LYS A 598 14.91 -21.45 4.49
C LYS A 598 13.49 -21.95 4.72
N VAL A 599 12.97 -22.69 3.75
CA VAL A 599 11.66 -23.36 3.90
C VAL A 599 11.86 -24.75 4.50
N TRP A 600 11.17 -25.00 5.61
CA TRP A 600 11.14 -26.28 6.31
C TRP A 600 9.82 -26.99 6.05
N GLN A 601 9.86 -28.33 6.10
CA GLN A 601 8.65 -29.15 6.21
C GLN A 601 8.48 -29.53 7.67
N VAL A 602 7.34 -29.17 8.25
CA VAL A 602 6.98 -29.48 9.64
C VAL A 602 5.73 -30.34 9.66
N ASP A 603 5.54 -31.10 10.73
CA ASP A 603 4.38 -31.98 10.89
C ASP A 603 3.07 -31.17 11.04
N ASP A 604 2.08 -31.54 10.23
CA ASP A 604 0.68 -31.09 10.26
C ASP A 604 -0.17 -32.30 9.86
N VAL A 605 -0.21 -33.31 10.75
CA VAL A 605 -0.77 -34.64 10.42
C VAL A 605 -2.27 -34.60 10.15
N ASN A 606 -2.97 -33.60 10.68
CA ASN A 606 -4.41 -33.44 10.54
C ASN A 606 -4.80 -32.45 9.43
N GLY A 607 -3.85 -31.67 8.90
CA GLY A 607 -4.00 -30.80 7.74
C GLY A 607 -4.78 -29.52 8.04
N ASN A 608 -4.77 -29.03 9.29
CA ASN A 608 -5.49 -27.80 9.66
C ASN A 608 -4.64 -26.53 9.47
N GLY A 609 -3.38 -26.67 9.07
CA GLY A 609 -2.47 -25.56 8.81
C GLY A 609 -1.77 -24.99 10.05
N ILE A 610 -1.83 -25.69 11.19
CA ILE A 610 -1.09 -25.42 12.43
C ILE A 610 -0.05 -26.54 12.62
N PRO A 611 1.21 -26.23 12.97
CA PRO A 611 2.19 -27.26 13.29
C PRO A 611 1.76 -28.12 14.48
N ASP A 612 2.14 -29.40 14.48
CA ASP A 612 1.70 -30.37 15.50
C ASP A 612 2.39 -30.16 16.88
N ASP A 613 3.70 -30.37 16.96
CA ASP A 613 4.54 -30.29 18.17
C ASP A 613 6.01 -30.08 17.75
N ASP A 614 6.37 -28.86 17.36
CA ASP A 614 7.72 -28.54 16.87
C ASP A 614 8.43 -27.57 17.84
N PRO A 615 9.48 -28.02 18.54
CA PRO A 615 10.18 -27.19 19.53
C PRO A 615 10.88 -26.00 18.89
N ARG A 616 11.15 -26.03 17.57
CA ARG A 616 11.79 -24.94 16.84
C ARG A 616 10.84 -23.79 16.58
N LEU A 617 9.53 -23.95 16.69
CA LEU A 617 8.52 -22.94 16.40
C LEU A 617 8.01 -22.29 17.71
N PRO A 618 7.49 -21.05 17.68
CA PRO A 618 7.01 -20.38 18.88
C PRO A 618 5.64 -20.88 19.34
N LEU A 619 4.83 -21.44 18.43
CA LEU A 619 3.47 -21.90 18.70
C LEU A 619 3.18 -23.17 17.88
N ASP A 620 2.34 -24.06 18.39
CA ASP A 620 1.89 -25.29 17.74
C ASP A 620 0.59 -25.78 18.41
N GLU A 621 -0.01 -26.86 17.90
CA GLU A 621 -1.22 -27.43 18.48
C GLU A 621 -1.04 -27.82 19.95
N ARG A 622 0.12 -28.41 20.30
CA ARG A 622 0.38 -28.88 21.67
C ARG A 622 0.37 -27.72 22.66
N ARG A 623 1.04 -26.61 22.35
CA ARG A 623 1.05 -25.37 23.14
C ARG A 623 -0.34 -24.73 23.19
N LEU A 624 -1.12 -24.87 22.11
CA LEU A 624 -2.54 -24.48 22.07
C LEU A 624 -3.49 -25.48 22.75
N GLY A 625 -2.96 -26.52 23.40
CA GLY A 625 -3.73 -27.43 24.26
C GLY A 625 -4.23 -28.71 23.59
N ARG A 626 -3.79 -29.00 22.37
CA ARG A 626 -4.31 -30.15 21.62
C ARG A 626 -3.18 -31.02 21.07
N THR A 627 -3.38 -32.33 21.12
CA THR A 627 -2.50 -33.28 20.42
C THR A 627 -3.06 -33.55 19.03
N ALA A 628 -2.26 -33.25 18.00
CA ALA A 628 -2.61 -33.50 16.62
C ALA A 628 -2.70 -35.00 16.31
N ARG A 629 -3.74 -35.40 15.57
CA ARG A 629 -3.96 -36.78 15.11
C ARG A 629 -4.67 -36.77 13.77
N ARG A 630 -4.33 -37.70 12.88
CA ARG A 630 -4.98 -37.81 11.57
C ARG A 630 -6.51 -37.77 11.69
N GLY A 631 -7.14 -36.84 10.98
CA GLY A 631 -8.60 -36.68 10.93
C GLY A 631 -9.24 -35.98 12.13
N ASN A 632 -8.46 -35.51 13.11
CA ASN A 632 -9.01 -34.76 14.25
C ASN A 632 -9.13 -33.24 14.01
N ALA A 633 -8.70 -32.72 12.86
CA ALA A 633 -8.84 -31.31 12.52
C ALA A 633 -10.30 -30.84 12.61
N ARG A 634 -10.55 -29.70 13.27
CA ARG A 634 -11.85 -29.01 13.25
C ARG A 634 -11.79 -27.86 12.24
N PRO A 635 -12.90 -27.54 11.54
CA PRO A 635 -12.91 -26.46 10.55
C PRO A 635 -12.52 -25.08 11.10
N ASP A 636 -12.65 -24.85 12.40
CA ASP A 636 -12.40 -23.55 13.04
C ASP A 636 -11.10 -23.49 13.86
N ASP A 637 -10.26 -24.53 13.84
CA ASP A 637 -9.01 -24.58 14.63
C ASP A 637 -8.07 -23.42 14.27
N LEU A 638 -7.74 -23.25 12.99
CA LEU A 638 -6.88 -22.16 12.52
C LEU A 638 -7.47 -20.78 12.84
N ARG A 639 -8.79 -20.62 12.66
CA ARG A 639 -9.50 -19.37 13.00
C ARG A 639 -9.39 -19.07 14.50
N LYS A 640 -9.57 -20.07 15.37
CA LYS A 640 -9.42 -19.94 16.83
C LYS A 640 -8.00 -19.54 17.19
N ALA A 641 -7.02 -20.20 16.62
CA ALA A 641 -5.61 -19.90 16.85
C ALA A 641 -5.22 -18.50 16.36
N MET A 642 -5.95 -17.89 15.42
CA MET A 642 -5.67 -16.55 14.90
C MET A 642 -6.70 -15.48 15.30
N ALA A 643 -7.57 -15.75 16.28
CA ALA A 643 -8.74 -14.90 16.54
C ALA A 643 -8.41 -13.46 17.00
N GLY A 644 -7.26 -13.26 17.64
CA GLY A 644 -6.65 -11.95 17.93
C GLY A 644 -5.23 -11.85 17.35
N ILE A 645 -4.65 -10.66 17.41
CA ILE A 645 -3.33 -10.36 16.80
C ILE A 645 -2.14 -10.76 17.68
N PHE A 646 -2.30 -10.72 19.00
CA PHE A 646 -1.35 -11.22 19.99
C PHE A 646 -1.87 -12.52 20.62
N PHE A 647 -3.19 -12.66 20.75
CA PHE A 647 -3.81 -13.77 21.48
C PHE A 647 -4.82 -14.51 20.61
N GLY A 648 -4.85 -15.84 20.72
CA GLY A 648 -5.86 -16.68 20.10
C GLY A 648 -6.68 -17.42 21.15
N TYR A 649 -7.27 -18.53 20.74
CA TYR A 649 -7.96 -19.46 21.62
C TYR A 649 -7.24 -20.79 21.65
N ARG A 650 -7.21 -21.39 22.84
CA ARG A 650 -6.83 -22.79 22.99
C ARG A 650 -7.81 -23.68 22.22
N LEU A 651 -7.29 -24.73 21.60
CA LEU A 651 -8.06 -25.64 20.76
C LEU A 651 -8.86 -26.67 21.59
N ASP A 652 -8.49 -26.87 22.85
CA ASP A 652 -9.15 -27.79 23.78
C ASP A 652 -10.42 -27.21 24.42
N ASN A 653 -10.35 -25.99 24.96
CA ASN A 653 -11.39 -25.40 25.80
C ASN A 653 -11.93 -24.05 25.30
N GLY A 654 -11.35 -23.49 24.23
CA GLY A 654 -11.79 -22.20 23.67
C GLY A 654 -11.54 -21.00 24.58
N LEU A 655 -10.75 -21.14 25.64
CA LEU A 655 -10.28 -20.02 26.46
C LEU A 655 -9.09 -19.33 25.76
N PRO A 656 -8.82 -18.05 26.07
CA PRO A 656 -7.62 -17.37 25.57
C PRO A 656 -6.33 -18.15 25.88
N ASP A 657 -5.38 -18.17 24.93
CA ASP A 657 -4.15 -18.99 24.96
C ASP A 657 -2.95 -18.36 25.70
N GLY A 658 -3.02 -17.10 26.11
CA GLY A 658 -1.96 -16.42 26.86
C GLY A 658 -1.90 -16.80 28.34
N VAL A 659 -0.96 -17.69 28.72
CA VAL A 659 -0.76 -18.12 30.12
C VAL A 659 -0.02 -17.06 30.95
N GLY A 660 0.97 -16.35 30.39
CA GLY A 660 1.80 -15.37 31.13
C GLY A 660 1.07 -14.07 31.54
N TYR A 661 0.03 -13.67 30.82
CA TYR A 661 -0.70 -12.42 31.09
C TYR A 661 -1.86 -12.56 32.06
N ARG A 662 -2.20 -13.80 32.45
CA ARG A 662 -3.01 -14.07 33.65
C ARG A 662 -2.34 -13.48 34.90
N GLU A 663 -1.02 -13.45 34.93
CA GLU A 663 -0.24 -12.86 36.02
C GLU A 663 -0.33 -11.32 36.06
N GLU A 664 -0.63 -10.67 34.93
CA GLU A 664 -0.86 -9.21 34.84
C GLU A 664 -2.32 -8.81 35.16
N GLY A 665 -3.23 -9.78 35.26
CA GLY A 665 -4.65 -9.56 35.58
C GLY A 665 -5.47 -8.93 34.44
N ALA A 666 -4.96 -8.96 33.21
CA ALA A 666 -5.57 -8.28 32.07
C ALA A 666 -6.78 -9.04 31.47
N THR A 667 -7.89 -8.36 31.20
CA THR A 667 -9.18 -8.98 30.79
C THR A 667 -9.52 -8.80 29.31
N TRP A 668 -8.56 -9.01 28.41
CA TRP A 668 -8.75 -8.98 26.96
C TRP A 668 -9.60 -10.18 26.50
N ARG A 669 -10.92 -10.03 26.44
CA ARG A 669 -11.85 -11.18 26.30
C ARG A 669 -12.36 -11.43 24.89
N LEU A 670 -12.27 -10.46 23.98
CA LEU A 670 -13.01 -10.52 22.72
C LEU A 670 -12.09 -10.51 21.51
N PRO A 671 -12.33 -11.40 20.53
CA PRO A 671 -11.55 -11.46 19.30
C PRO A 671 -11.92 -10.29 18.39
N ARG A 672 -11.04 -9.94 17.46
CA ARG A 672 -11.25 -8.84 16.48
C ARG A 672 -12.55 -8.98 15.67
N GLU A 673 -13.07 -10.19 15.53
CA GLU A 673 -14.27 -10.53 14.76
C GLU A 673 -15.59 -10.29 15.53
N ALA A 674 -15.55 -10.06 16.85
CA ALA A 674 -16.79 -9.82 17.60
C ALA A 674 -17.39 -8.44 17.28
N VAL A 675 -18.72 -8.40 17.21
CA VAL A 675 -19.48 -7.15 17.05
C VAL A 675 -20.16 -6.83 18.37
N LEU A 676 -19.75 -5.74 18.99
CA LEU A 676 -20.35 -5.19 20.19
C LEU A 676 -21.58 -4.36 19.83
N LEU A 677 -22.46 -4.15 20.80
CA LEU A 677 -23.66 -3.35 20.64
C LEU A 677 -23.57 -2.12 21.55
N ILE A 678 -24.00 -0.96 21.05
CA ILE A 678 -24.30 0.19 21.89
C ILE A 678 -25.79 0.50 21.73
N PRO A 679 -26.59 0.41 22.80
CA PRO A 679 -28.02 0.65 22.73
C PRO A 679 -28.36 2.15 22.66
N TYR A 680 -29.50 2.43 22.03
CA TYR A 680 -30.06 3.77 21.98
C TYR A 680 -30.54 4.17 23.37
N GLY A 681 -30.16 5.37 23.80
CA GLY A 681 -30.50 5.89 25.12
C GLY A 681 -29.58 7.03 25.56
N SER A 682 -29.43 7.16 26.87
CA SER A 682 -28.52 8.13 27.47
C SER A 682 -27.99 7.63 28.80
N LEU A 683 -26.71 7.89 29.05
CA LEU A 683 -26.05 7.72 30.33
C LEU A 683 -26.41 8.84 31.34
N GLN A 684 -27.34 9.75 30.99
CA GLN A 684 -28.01 10.63 31.97
C GLN A 684 -29.06 9.88 32.83
N ALA A 685 -29.49 8.69 32.39
CA ALA A 685 -30.38 7.83 33.17
C ALA A 685 -29.68 7.31 34.45
N THR A 686 -30.42 6.68 35.35
CA THR A 686 -29.87 6.10 36.59
C THR A 686 -28.84 4.99 36.29
N PRO A 687 -27.75 4.86 37.08
CA PRO A 687 -26.65 3.93 36.79
C PRO A 687 -27.03 2.46 36.59
N ASP A 688 -28.12 2.01 37.21
CA ASP A 688 -28.67 0.65 37.10
C ASP A 688 -29.16 0.31 35.68
N ARG A 689 -29.38 1.31 34.82
CA ARG A 689 -29.86 1.14 33.45
C ARG A 689 -28.76 1.26 32.39
N TRP A 690 -27.52 1.50 32.78
CA TRP A 690 -26.43 1.69 31.83
C TRP A 690 -25.97 0.35 31.25
N PHE A 691 -25.79 0.34 29.93
CA PHE A 691 -25.21 -0.80 29.25
C PHE A 691 -23.69 -0.81 29.49
N ARG A 692 -23.21 -1.83 30.20
CA ARG A 692 -21.77 -2.04 30.39
C ARG A 692 -21.18 -2.55 29.08
N TYR A 693 -20.43 -1.67 28.43
CA TYR A 693 -19.80 -1.89 27.14
C TYR A 693 -18.54 -2.76 27.26
N ALA A 694 -17.70 -2.47 28.25
CA ALA A 694 -16.48 -3.24 28.53
C ALA A 694 -16.05 -3.10 30.00
N ARG A 695 -15.12 -3.95 30.42
CA ARG A 695 -14.35 -3.78 31.66
C ARG A 695 -12.89 -3.83 31.29
N ALA A 696 -12.15 -2.79 31.64
CA ALA A 696 -10.72 -2.69 31.42
C ALA A 696 -10.04 -2.82 32.77
N GLN A 697 -9.24 -3.88 32.96
CA GLN A 697 -8.59 -4.15 34.23
C GLN A 697 -7.23 -4.80 34.00
N ASN A 698 -6.23 -4.38 34.77
CA ASN A 698 -4.96 -5.07 35.01
C ASN A 698 -4.66 -5.05 36.53
N ARG A 699 -3.45 -5.44 36.95
CA ARG A 699 -3.03 -5.44 38.36
C ARG A 699 -2.97 -4.05 39.04
N PHE A 700 -2.92 -2.97 38.27
CA PHE A 700 -2.75 -1.59 38.77
C PHE A 700 -3.97 -0.70 38.55
N LEU A 701 -4.78 -0.96 37.54
CA LEU A 701 -5.86 -0.09 37.06
C LEU A 701 -7.10 -0.92 36.75
N SER A 702 -8.28 -0.43 37.15
CA SER A 702 -9.57 -1.07 36.86
C SER A 702 -10.65 -0.02 36.60
N ALA A 703 -11.36 -0.17 35.49
CA ALA A 703 -12.48 0.66 35.10
C ALA A 703 -13.62 -0.15 34.47
N ASP A 704 -14.87 0.16 34.82
CA ASP A 704 -16.04 -0.26 34.05
C ASP A 704 -16.35 0.82 33.02
N ILE A 705 -16.60 0.40 31.78
CA ILE A 705 -16.89 1.28 30.65
C ILE A 705 -18.33 1.04 30.23
N PHE A 706 -19.11 2.11 30.21
CA PHE A 706 -20.50 2.13 29.79
C PHE A 706 -20.62 2.87 28.46
N ALA A 707 -21.61 2.52 27.65
CA ALA A 707 -21.86 3.21 26.40
C ALA A 707 -23.36 3.35 26.10
N ALA A 708 -23.74 4.47 25.50
CA ALA A 708 -25.07 4.72 24.95
C ALA A 708 -24.96 5.64 23.74
N TRP A 709 -25.97 5.67 22.87
CA TRP A 709 -26.00 6.62 21.76
C TRP A 709 -27.41 7.18 21.55
N ASN A 710 -27.50 8.37 20.94
CA ASN A 710 -28.76 8.93 20.46
C ASN A 710 -28.50 9.82 19.23
N GLU A 711 -29.54 10.52 18.75
CA GLU A 711 -29.43 11.37 17.54
C GLU A 711 -28.46 12.55 17.67
N ARG A 712 -28.11 12.94 18.91
CA ARG A 712 -27.25 14.09 19.21
C ARG A 712 -25.81 13.67 19.48
N GLU A 713 -25.58 12.57 20.18
CA GLU A 713 -24.24 12.20 20.64
C GLU A 713 -24.05 10.69 20.86
N LEU A 714 -22.79 10.26 20.74
CA LEU A 714 -22.27 8.98 21.22
C LEU A 714 -21.65 9.19 22.60
N GLN A 715 -21.99 8.36 23.57
CA GLN A 715 -21.65 8.56 24.98
C GLN A 715 -20.82 7.40 25.52
N PHE A 716 -19.74 7.72 26.23
CA PHE A 716 -18.94 6.76 26.99
C PHE A 716 -18.85 7.19 28.45
N GLY A 717 -19.14 6.28 29.38
CA GLY A 717 -18.97 6.48 30.81
C GLY A 717 -17.83 5.64 31.33
N ILE A 718 -16.82 6.25 31.95
CA ILE A 718 -15.65 5.56 32.51
C ILE A 718 -15.73 5.64 34.03
N ALA A 719 -16.01 4.52 34.69
CA ALA A 719 -16.13 4.43 36.14
C ALA A 719 -14.91 3.74 36.75
N CYS A 720 -14.07 4.48 37.46
CA CYS A 720 -12.82 4.01 38.05
C CYS A 720 -12.62 4.56 39.47
N ARG A 721 -11.81 3.87 40.29
CA ARG A 721 -11.45 4.33 41.65
C ARG A 721 -10.27 5.29 41.64
N GLU A 722 -9.30 5.03 40.78
CA GLU A 722 -8.13 5.87 40.57
C GLU A 722 -8.39 6.77 39.36
N ALA A 723 -7.93 8.02 39.40
CA ALA A 723 -8.00 8.91 38.25
C ALA A 723 -7.15 8.32 37.10
N CYS A 724 -7.69 8.31 35.89
CA CYS A 724 -7.00 7.79 34.71
C CYS A 724 -7.24 8.68 33.50
N ASP A 725 -6.21 8.84 32.66
CA ASP A 725 -6.40 9.41 31.34
C ASP A 725 -7.05 8.37 30.44
N VAL A 726 -7.88 8.81 29.51
CA VAL A 726 -8.60 7.93 28.58
C VAL A 726 -8.39 8.40 27.14
N GLU A 727 -8.06 7.47 26.26
CA GLU A 727 -8.04 7.67 24.82
C GLU A 727 -9.15 6.82 24.19
N ILE A 728 -10.08 7.47 23.48
CA ILE A 728 -11.19 6.85 22.76
C ILE A 728 -11.00 7.15 21.27
N ASP A 729 -10.70 6.10 20.53
CA ASP A 729 -10.53 6.12 19.09
C ASP A 729 -11.82 5.62 18.43
N ILE A 730 -12.40 6.42 17.54
CA ILE A 730 -13.65 6.11 16.83
C ILE A 730 -13.44 6.23 15.33
N ASP A 731 -13.63 5.14 14.61
CA ASP A 731 -13.74 5.09 13.15
C ASP A 731 -15.23 5.04 12.80
N ALA A 732 -15.80 6.16 12.37
CA ALA A 732 -17.26 6.31 12.31
C ALA A 732 -17.89 5.60 11.12
N ASP A 733 -17.18 5.47 9.99
CA ASP A 733 -17.62 4.72 8.82
C ASP A 733 -17.10 3.25 8.84
N ASN A 734 -16.34 2.88 9.88
CA ASN A 734 -15.78 1.54 10.13
C ASN A 734 -14.98 1.00 8.92
N ASN A 735 -14.21 1.89 8.31
CA ASN A 735 -13.49 1.69 7.06
C ASN A 735 -11.95 1.67 7.23
N GLY A 736 -11.45 1.84 8.46
CA GLY A 736 -10.03 1.85 8.83
C GLY A 736 -9.57 3.18 9.43
N TRP A 737 -8.72 3.11 10.45
CA TRP A 737 -8.34 4.25 11.31
C TRP A 737 -7.69 5.44 10.58
N PHE A 738 -7.05 5.22 9.45
CA PHE A 738 -6.36 6.26 8.68
C PHE A 738 -7.09 6.59 7.37
N THR A 739 -8.33 6.13 7.20
CA THR A 739 -9.12 6.26 5.98
C THR A 739 -10.14 7.38 6.11
N GLY A 740 -10.20 8.29 5.13
CA GLY A 740 -11.24 9.32 5.11
C GLY A 740 -11.07 10.39 6.19
N ASN A 741 -12.19 11.07 6.52
CA ASN A 741 -12.24 12.23 7.41
C ASN A 741 -13.23 12.01 8.58
N ASP A 742 -13.32 10.78 9.06
CA ASP A 742 -14.31 10.31 10.02
C ASP A 742 -13.71 9.58 11.23
N ASN A 743 -12.37 9.55 11.32
CA ASN A 743 -11.65 8.97 12.46
C ASN A 743 -11.42 10.02 13.54
N LEU A 744 -12.07 9.85 14.68
CA LEU A 744 -11.99 10.74 15.84
C LEU A 744 -11.06 10.13 16.89
N ASN A 745 -10.15 10.95 17.39
CA ASN A 745 -9.38 10.66 18.58
C ASN A 745 -9.82 11.60 19.70
N VAL A 746 -10.46 11.03 20.72
CA VAL A 746 -10.97 11.74 21.90
C VAL A 746 -10.07 11.43 23.09
N ARG A 747 -9.62 12.48 23.79
CA ARG A 747 -8.67 12.35 24.90
C ARG A 747 -9.22 13.01 26.14
N LEU A 748 -9.43 12.22 27.18
CA LEU A 748 -9.71 12.67 28.54
C LEU A 748 -8.42 12.71 29.35
N ARG A 749 -8.10 13.86 29.93
CA ARG A 749 -7.01 14.04 30.90
C ARG A 749 -7.62 14.28 32.27
N ALA A 750 -7.33 13.37 33.20
CA ALA A 750 -7.85 13.44 34.57
C ALA A 750 -6.77 13.26 35.63
N ARG A 751 -5.60 12.72 35.27
CA ARG A 751 -4.51 12.52 36.24
C ARG A 751 -3.79 13.81 36.56
N GLY A 752 -3.55 14.05 37.85
CA GLY A 752 -2.81 15.23 38.32
C GLY A 752 -3.50 16.55 38.01
N MET A 753 -4.81 16.54 37.70
CA MET A 753 -5.60 17.71 37.34
C MET A 753 -6.69 17.91 38.38
N ASP A 754 -6.85 19.14 38.87
CA ASP A 754 -7.96 19.51 39.75
C ASP A 754 -9.31 19.43 39.00
N GLU A 755 -9.30 19.83 37.72
CA GLU A 755 -10.44 19.77 36.81
C GLU A 755 -10.10 18.92 35.58
N PRO A 756 -10.73 17.75 35.41
CA PRO A 756 -10.56 16.90 34.25
C PRO A 756 -10.96 17.61 32.93
N GLN A 757 -10.24 17.34 31.85
CA GLN A 757 -10.49 17.96 30.54
C GLN A 757 -10.65 16.91 29.44
N VAL A 758 -11.51 17.20 28.45
CA VAL A 758 -11.66 16.36 27.25
C VAL A 758 -11.40 17.17 25.98
N THR A 759 -10.64 16.58 25.06
CA THR A 759 -10.38 17.14 23.73
C THR A 759 -10.73 16.13 22.64
N ALA A 760 -10.96 16.63 21.43
CA ALA A 760 -11.15 15.79 20.26
C ALA A 760 -10.39 16.37 19.07
N ARG A 761 -9.94 15.48 18.20
CA ARG A 761 -9.37 15.79 16.89
C ARG A 761 -9.85 14.76 15.89
N VAL A 762 -9.99 15.17 14.63
CA VAL A 762 -10.38 14.29 13.53
C VAL A 762 -9.18 14.11 12.61
N TRP A 763 -8.96 12.89 12.15
CA TRP A 763 -7.99 12.62 11.10
C TRP A 763 -8.51 13.21 9.80
N ASP A 764 -7.74 14.10 9.19
CA ASP A 764 -7.96 14.53 7.82
C ASP A 764 -7.05 13.70 6.93
N GLY A 765 -7.69 12.74 6.25
CA GLY A 765 -7.06 11.91 5.25
C GLY A 765 -6.22 12.76 4.32
N ALA A 766 -6.77 13.86 3.78
CA ALA A 766 -6.20 14.72 2.72
C ALA A 766 -4.82 15.32 3.01
N VAL A 767 -4.50 15.54 4.28
CA VAL A 767 -3.20 16.08 4.72
C VAL A 767 -2.41 15.07 5.55
N CYS A 768 -2.89 13.82 5.65
CA CYS A 768 -2.36 12.78 6.54
C CYS A 768 -2.09 13.31 7.96
N GLY A 769 -3.06 14.04 8.52
CA GLY A 769 -2.83 14.82 9.73
C GLY A 769 -4.08 14.94 10.59
N TRP A 770 -3.87 15.38 11.83
CA TRP A 770 -4.95 15.63 12.78
C TRP A 770 -5.40 17.09 12.69
N VAL A 771 -6.72 17.30 12.61
CA VAL A 771 -7.36 18.62 12.64
C VAL A 771 -8.18 18.73 13.92
N GLU A 772 -8.04 19.84 14.64
CA GLU A 772 -8.85 20.10 15.83
C GLU A 772 -10.33 20.26 15.47
N THR A 773 -11.20 19.80 16.37
CA THR A 773 -12.65 19.80 16.20
C THR A 773 -13.30 20.21 17.53
N PRO A 774 -14.57 20.67 17.56
CA PRO A 774 -15.21 21.05 18.81
C PRO A 774 -15.11 19.96 19.88
N ALA A 775 -14.74 20.37 21.10
CA ALA A 775 -14.50 19.47 22.20
C ALA A 775 -15.78 18.69 22.58
N PRO A 776 -15.66 17.41 22.97
CA PRO A 776 -16.77 16.65 23.55
C PRO A 776 -17.26 17.27 24.85
N SER A 777 -18.47 16.90 25.28
CA SER A 777 -18.94 17.23 26.63
C SER A 777 -18.31 16.29 27.67
N LEU A 778 -18.07 16.79 28.88
CA LEU A 778 -17.57 16.02 30.01
C LEU A 778 -18.43 16.29 31.26
N GLU A 779 -18.94 15.23 31.88
CA GLU A 779 -19.56 15.27 33.21
C GLU A 779 -18.78 14.37 34.15
N VAL A 780 -18.46 14.88 35.34
CA VAL A 780 -17.77 14.13 36.40
C VAL A 780 -18.72 13.92 37.56
N ARG A 781 -18.90 12.67 38.00
CA ARG A 781 -19.82 12.31 39.08
C ARG A 781 -19.21 11.28 40.02
N GLN A 782 -19.41 11.45 41.32
CA GLN A 782 -19.10 10.43 42.32
C GLN A 782 -20.23 9.38 42.39
N LEU A 783 -19.86 8.11 42.28
CA LEU A 783 -20.77 6.98 42.40
C LEU A 783 -20.87 6.51 43.87
N PRO A 784 -22.02 5.96 44.30
CA PRO A 784 -22.20 5.50 45.69
C PRO A 784 -21.20 4.43 46.17
N ASP A 785 -20.56 3.72 45.24
CA ASP A 785 -19.57 2.68 45.53
C ASP A 785 -18.12 3.22 45.63
N GLY A 786 -17.96 4.55 45.66
CA GLY A 786 -16.70 5.25 45.81
C GLY A 786 -15.89 5.41 44.52
N ARG A 787 -16.47 5.08 43.36
CA ARG A 787 -15.83 5.33 42.05
C ARG A 787 -16.16 6.73 41.53
N THR A 788 -15.22 7.31 40.78
CA THR A 788 -15.47 8.47 39.95
C THR A 788 -15.92 8.02 38.57
N LEU A 789 -17.02 8.60 38.08
CA LEU A 789 -17.50 8.45 36.71
C LEU A 789 -17.13 9.67 35.88
N TYR A 790 -16.45 9.44 34.76
CA TYR A 790 -16.27 10.43 33.69
C TYR A 790 -17.19 10.09 32.53
N ARG A 791 -18.23 10.89 32.29
CA ARG A 791 -19.11 10.74 31.13
C ARG A 791 -18.66 11.68 30.01
N VAL A 792 -18.20 11.11 28.92
CA VAL A 792 -17.81 11.80 27.69
C VAL A 792 -18.95 11.70 26.69
N GLY A 793 -19.51 12.84 26.27
CA GLY A 793 -20.53 12.94 25.22
C GLY A 793 -19.95 13.54 23.95
N ILE A 794 -19.82 12.72 22.90
CA ILE A 794 -19.22 13.09 21.63
C ILE A 794 -20.35 13.50 20.69
N PRO A 795 -20.44 14.77 20.24
CA PRO A 795 -21.57 15.24 19.46
C PRO A 795 -21.48 14.77 18.01
N ARG A 796 -22.64 14.58 17.38
CA ARG A 796 -22.75 14.12 15.98
C ARG A 796 -22.15 15.09 14.96
N THR A 797 -21.96 16.36 15.32
CA THR A 797 -21.20 17.29 14.47
C THR A 797 -19.72 16.90 14.35
N THR A 798 -19.19 16.18 15.33
CA THR A 798 -17.79 15.73 15.37
C THR A 798 -17.60 14.41 14.62
N GLY A 799 -18.64 13.59 14.42
CA GLY A 799 -18.52 12.31 13.70
C GLY A 799 -19.82 11.75 13.11
N ARG A 800 -19.72 10.75 12.24
CA ARG A 800 -20.84 10.23 11.46
C ARG A 800 -21.42 8.96 12.05
N TRP A 801 -22.49 9.07 12.82
CA TRP A 801 -23.22 7.88 13.29
C TRP A 801 -24.72 8.02 13.15
N GLN A 802 -25.37 6.89 12.90
CA GLN A 802 -26.81 6.75 12.73
C GLN A 802 -27.27 5.36 13.21
N ALA A 803 -28.59 5.16 13.27
CA ALA A 803 -29.15 3.86 13.60
C ALA A 803 -28.61 2.76 12.68
N ASN A 804 -28.21 1.64 13.29
CA ASN A 804 -27.61 0.47 12.65
C ASN A 804 -26.25 0.71 11.99
N ALA A 805 -25.62 1.86 12.21
CA ALA A 805 -24.23 2.07 11.78
C ALA A 805 -23.30 1.10 12.51
N LEU A 806 -22.28 0.64 11.79
CA LEU A 806 -21.11 0.00 12.39
C LEU A 806 -20.05 1.10 12.57
N VAL A 807 -19.53 1.21 13.78
CA VAL A 807 -18.42 2.10 14.14
C VAL A 807 -17.29 1.26 14.72
N GLY A 808 -16.04 1.60 14.41
CA GLY A 808 -14.86 1.03 15.05
C GLY A 808 -14.57 1.79 16.35
N VAL A 809 -14.39 1.10 17.47
CA VAL A 809 -14.10 1.72 18.77
C VAL A 809 -12.90 1.06 19.43
N ARG A 810 -11.93 1.86 19.87
CA ARG A 810 -10.84 1.44 20.75
C ARG A 810 -10.77 2.38 21.95
N ILE A 811 -10.64 1.81 23.15
CA ILE A 811 -10.58 2.57 24.40
C ILE A 811 -9.35 2.11 25.17
N ALA A 812 -8.45 3.04 25.48
CA ALA A 812 -7.28 2.82 26.30
C ALA A 812 -7.30 3.77 27.51
N LEU A 813 -6.80 3.30 28.64
CA LEU A 813 -6.77 3.99 29.91
C LEU A 813 -5.34 3.95 30.45
N THR A 814 -4.85 5.09 30.91
CA THR A 814 -3.50 5.21 31.50
C THR A 814 -3.62 5.74 32.92
N GLY A 815 -3.12 4.95 33.86
CA GLY A 815 -2.95 5.29 35.28
C GLY A 815 -1.48 5.61 35.60
N ASP A 816 -1.19 5.90 36.87
CA ASP A 816 0.18 6.29 37.28
C ASP A 816 1.19 5.15 37.18
N ARG A 817 0.73 3.92 37.35
CA ARG A 817 1.59 2.71 37.40
C ARG A 817 1.48 1.83 36.15
N GLY A 818 0.77 2.28 35.12
CA GLY A 818 0.63 1.53 33.87
C GLY A 818 -0.64 1.88 33.11
N TRP A 819 -0.97 1.09 32.10
CA TRP A 819 -2.12 1.29 31.24
C TRP A 819 -2.89 -0.01 31.01
N VAL A 820 -4.13 0.11 30.59
CA VAL A 820 -4.98 -1.00 30.16
C VAL A 820 -5.88 -0.51 29.03
N SER A 821 -6.48 -1.41 28.28
CA SER A 821 -7.44 -1.09 27.23
C SER A 821 -8.70 -1.93 27.46
N ALA A 822 -9.79 -1.55 26.82
CA ALA A 822 -11.03 -2.32 26.88
C ALA A 822 -10.94 -3.64 26.10
N PHE A 823 -10.12 -3.68 25.05
CA PHE A 823 -10.03 -4.76 24.06
C PHE A 823 -8.57 -5.00 23.71
N GLU A 824 -8.30 -5.98 22.84
CA GLU A 824 -6.95 -6.21 22.35
C GLU A 824 -6.28 -4.89 21.87
N PRO A 825 -5.03 -4.61 22.27
CA PRO A 825 -4.40 -3.32 22.01
C PRO A 825 -4.37 -2.96 20.52
N TRP A 826 -4.72 -1.71 20.20
CA TRP A 826 -4.73 -1.13 18.84
C TRP A 826 -5.69 -1.75 17.84
N VAL A 827 -6.50 -2.72 18.27
CA VAL A 827 -7.61 -3.25 17.49
C VAL A 827 -8.80 -2.32 17.64
N LEU A 828 -9.34 -1.85 16.51
CA LEU A 828 -10.66 -1.23 16.49
C LEU A 828 -11.71 -2.33 16.65
N MET A 829 -12.55 -2.28 17.68
CA MET A 829 -13.67 -3.22 17.83
C MET A 829 -14.89 -2.78 17.04
N GLN A 830 -15.51 -3.73 16.33
CA GLN A 830 -16.74 -3.45 15.60
C GLN A 830 -17.87 -3.24 16.59
N THR A 831 -18.58 -2.14 16.40
CA THR A 831 -19.64 -1.74 17.32
C THR A 831 -20.86 -1.30 16.53
N ARG A 832 -22.00 -1.94 16.77
CA ARG A 832 -23.26 -1.60 16.12
C ARG A 832 -24.10 -0.72 17.03
N LEU A 833 -24.55 0.40 16.48
CA LEU A 833 -25.47 1.30 17.16
C LEU A 833 -26.91 0.82 16.94
N VAL A 834 -27.58 0.35 17.99
CA VAL A 834 -28.91 -0.27 17.88
C VAL A 834 -29.99 0.59 18.52
N ARG A 835 -31.18 0.69 17.89
CA ARG A 835 -32.34 1.41 18.46
C ARG A 835 -33.18 0.57 19.44
N GLY A 836 -33.01 -0.75 19.46
CA GLY A 836 -33.75 -1.68 20.32
C GLY A 836 -32.96 -2.14 21.54
N THR A 837 -33.67 -2.56 22.59
CA THR A 837 -33.12 -3.07 23.87
C THR A 837 -32.97 -4.60 23.92
N ARG A 838 -32.90 -5.28 22.77
CA ARG A 838 -32.76 -6.75 22.72
C ARG A 838 -31.42 -7.19 22.19
#